data_AF-A0A7U5YGF7-F1
#
_entry.id   AF-A0A7U5YGF7-F1
#
_cell.length_a   1.000
_cell.length_b   1.000
_cell.length_c   1.000
_cell.angle_alpha   90.00
_cell.angle_beta   90.00
_cell.angle_gamma   90.00
#
_symmetry.space_group_name_H-M   'P 1'
#
loop_
_entity.id
_entity.type
_entity.pdbx_description
1 polymer ?
#
loop_
_entity_poly.entity_id
_entity_poly.type
_entity_poly.pdbx_seq_one_letter_code
_entity_poly.pdbx_strand_id
1 'polypeptide(L)'
;MSTSLFSNTPTVTVLDNRGLTVRDNAYYRHPDSPHVTSERITRHQYDARGFLTQSADPRLNEAGLVNFSFLTDLAGNVLRTHGVDNGITVALNDAAGRPFMTVSNIGTADDGTEDASQAMTRTWQYEGVSLPGRPVGITEQVSGEAARITERFVWAGNSPEEKALNLAGQCVSHYDTAGLMQTDSVALTGVPLSVTRRLLKDADNPDIVADWQGTDASVRNTLPGDGGFTTLTTTDATGAVLTTTDAQGNRQRVAYDVAGLLSGRWLTLKDGTEQVIVKSLTYSAAGQKLRGEHGNGVVTTYEYEPQTQRLVGIKTERPAGHAAGAKVLQDLRYEYDPVGNVLKISNDAEETRFWRNQKVVPENRYTCDSLYRLVSATGREMANAGRQGCNLPSATIPLPADSSAYTNYTRTYTYDSAGNLTQISHSAPATGNNYTTDITVSDRSNRGVLSTLTENPSGVDALFTAGGQQKQLQPGQNLVWTPRNELLKVTPVVRDGSTDDRESYRYDGGSQRCLKVSVQNTGSSTQTQRTLYLPGLELRTTVSGGKETESLEVITVGEAGCAQVRVLHWTAGRPAELTGDQTRYSYDNLTGSSGLELDGDGNIISMEEYYPYGGTAVLTARSQTGADYKTVRYSGRERDATGLYYYGYRYYQPWAGRWLGADPAGTADGLNLFRMVRNNPVSMKDNDGRVTEWLDLAYPHKSFNVVALMYKNNPMLKLYHRIFTQETKKILDEAEINESSLKKLKPNKRQKTSRDMKYTKTKLKNYAAHAGFLNVPSGSGETPRFKSGFVNLPGSLSNKNTFPGVRLIDEKVKRRFEEYSPEKLKESTKWRPETSLGYYHVENVDIFISEIKKLYAASGSELHEVVERRIRNHLASNNNILPRMAGIAGLHAEVQALNHIISMTDTEARVASKLSSSYIYTQRLVGARNEDFPACHNCSGIINGLENIMTGRVEGHTRLIRRKSI
;
A
#
# COMPACT_ATOMS: atom_id res chain seq x y z
N MET A 1 -18.74 -21.40 9.84
CA MET A 1 -18.51 -20.94 11.23
C MET A 1 -19.83 -20.83 11.97
N SER A 2 -19.86 -21.13 13.27
CA SER A 2 -21.04 -20.86 14.10
C SER A 2 -21.16 -19.34 14.31
N THR A 3 -22.31 -18.77 13.96
CA THR A 3 -22.63 -17.35 14.24
C THR A 3 -22.57 -17.03 15.74
N SER A 4 -22.60 -18.04 16.61
CA SER A 4 -22.46 -17.88 18.06
C SER A 4 -21.10 -17.31 18.50
N LEU A 5 -20.00 -17.54 17.76
CA LEU A 5 -18.66 -17.07 18.16
C LEU A 5 -18.57 -15.54 18.20
N PHE A 6 -19.19 -14.85 17.24
CA PHE A 6 -19.13 -13.38 17.12
C PHE A 6 -20.38 -12.68 17.68
N SER A 7 -21.34 -13.45 18.20
CA SER A 7 -22.52 -12.88 18.83
C SER A 7 -22.11 -12.06 20.05
N ASN A 8 -22.55 -10.80 20.10
CA ASN A 8 -22.26 -9.84 21.15
C ASN A 8 -20.75 -9.57 21.35
N THR A 9 -19.98 -9.52 20.26
CA THR A 9 -18.58 -9.07 20.29
C THR A 9 -18.34 -7.78 19.48
N PRO A 10 -19.04 -6.67 19.79
CA PRO A 10 -18.85 -5.40 19.07
C PRO A 10 -17.48 -4.78 19.40
N THR A 11 -17.06 -3.82 18.57
CA THR A 11 -16.06 -2.83 19.00
C THR A 11 -16.80 -1.61 19.55
N VAL A 12 -16.46 -1.17 20.75
CA VAL A 12 -17.14 -0.06 21.42
C VAL A 12 -16.14 1.02 21.77
N THR A 13 -16.38 2.23 21.27
CA THR A 13 -15.62 3.43 21.61
C THR A 13 -16.37 4.20 22.70
N VAL A 14 -15.72 4.40 23.85
CA VAL A 14 -16.27 5.14 25.00
C VAL A 14 -15.70 6.55 25.01
N LEU A 15 -16.58 7.55 25.08
CA LEU A 15 -16.22 8.96 25.04
C LEU A 15 -16.27 9.60 26.44
N ASP A 16 -15.41 10.60 26.69
CA ASP A 16 -15.57 11.50 27.83
C ASP A 16 -16.67 12.56 27.59
N ASN A 17 -16.88 13.46 28.56
CA ASN A 17 -17.84 14.56 28.47
C ASN A 17 -17.46 15.66 27.47
N ARG A 18 -16.32 15.53 26.78
CA ARG A 18 -15.83 16.44 25.73
C ARG A 18 -15.84 15.78 24.34
N GLY A 19 -16.26 14.52 24.24
CA GLY A 19 -16.29 13.77 22.99
C GLY A 19 -14.96 13.13 22.60
N LEU A 20 -14.01 13.00 23.53
CA LEU A 20 -12.71 12.36 23.31
C LEU A 20 -12.77 10.87 23.66
N THR A 21 -12.16 10.02 22.84
CA THR A 21 -12.12 8.55 23.05
C THR A 21 -11.26 8.18 24.25
N VAL A 22 -11.86 7.80 25.37
CA VAL A 22 -11.15 7.39 26.60
C VAL A 22 -10.99 5.89 26.73
N ARG A 23 -11.80 5.09 26.01
CA ARG A 23 -11.64 3.64 25.94
C ARG A 23 -12.00 3.11 24.57
N ASP A 24 -11.24 2.13 24.11
CA ASP A 24 -11.63 1.22 23.03
C ASP A 24 -11.80 -0.17 23.62
N ASN A 25 -13.04 -0.62 23.67
CA ASN A 25 -13.42 -1.93 24.19
C ASN A 25 -13.58 -2.92 23.03
N ALA A 26 -12.94 -4.07 23.14
CA ALA A 26 -13.13 -5.22 22.27
C ALA A 26 -13.48 -6.45 23.11
N TYR A 27 -14.26 -7.38 22.55
CA TYR A 27 -14.69 -8.59 23.27
C TYR A 27 -14.07 -9.82 22.63
N TYR A 28 -13.13 -10.42 23.35
CA TYR A 28 -12.39 -11.61 22.93
C TYR A 28 -13.13 -12.89 23.32
N ARG A 29 -13.24 -13.82 22.38
CA ARG A 29 -13.76 -15.17 22.56
C ARG A 29 -12.98 -16.12 21.65
N HIS A 30 -12.51 -17.23 22.21
CA HIS A 30 -11.82 -18.28 21.47
C HIS A 30 -12.84 -19.30 20.94
N PRO A 31 -12.66 -19.86 19.73
CA PRO A 31 -13.54 -20.90 19.19
C PRO A 31 -13.63 -22.16 20.06
N ASP A 32 -12.56 -22.52 20.76
CA ASP A 32 -12.54 -23.69 21.66
C ASP A 32 -13.26 -23.43 23.01
N SER A 33 -13.49 -22.17 23.37
CA SER A 33 -14.21 -21.77 24.58
C SER A 33 -15.28 -20.71 24.27
N PRO A 34 -16.27 -21.03 23.42
CA PRO A 34 -17.21 -20.04 22.88
C PRO A 34 -18.22 -19.50 23.92
N HIS A 35 -18.21 -20.04 25.14
CA HIS A 35 -19.00 -19.56 26.26
C HIS A 35 -18.25 -18.55 27.14
N VAL A 36 -16.93 -18.43 26.99
CA VAL A 36 -16.09 -17.48 27.75
C VAL A 36 -15.83 -16.24 26.91
N THR A 37 -16.23 -15.08 27.40
CA THR A 37 -15.94 -13.79 26.75
C THR A 37 -15.10 -12.94 27.69
N SER A 38 -13.93 -12.50 27.22
CA SER A 38 -13.04 -11.58 27.93
C SER A 38 -13.16 -10.20 27.33
N GLU A 39 -13.49 -9.20 28.16
CA GLU A 39 -13.46 -7.80 27.76
C GLU A 39 -12.00 -7.30 27.72
N ARG A 40 -11.62 -6.68 26.60
CA ARG A 40 -10.29 -6.12 26.34
C ARG A 40 -10.45 -4.61 26.23
N ILE A 41 -10.00 -3.86 27.24
CA ILE A 41 -10.16 -2.41 27.30
C ILE A 41 -8.81 -1.74 27.09
N THR A 42 -8.65 -1.11 25.93
CA THR A 42 -7.57 -0.14 25.71
C THR A 42 -8.01 1.19 26.31
N ARG A 43 -7.13 1.87 27.05
CA ARG A 43 -7.46 3.13 27.74
C ARG A 43 -6.63 4.29 27.22
N HIS A 44 -7.26 5.46 27.17
CA HIS A 44 -6.66 6.71 26.76
C HIS A 44 -6.97 7.80 27.78
N GLN A 45 -5.99 8.63 28.09
CA GLN A 45 -6.14 9.78 28.98
C GLN A 45 -5.79 11.06 28.24
N TYR A 46 -6.46 12.15 28.61
CA TYR A 46 -6.28 13.46 28.00
C TYR A 46 -6.07 14.53 29.07
N ASP A 47 -5.28 15.54 28.75
CA ASP A 47 -5.10 16.70 29.62
C ASP A 47 -6.31 17.64 29.62
N ALA A 48 -6.23 18.73 30.39
CA ALA A 48 -7.27 19.76 30.46
C ALA A 48 -7.52 20.45 29.11
N ARG A 49 -6.53 20.47 28.21
CA ARG A 49 -6.61 21.08 26.86
C ARG A 49 -7.24 20.12 25.84
N GLY A 50 -7.39 18.84 26.19
CA GLY A 50 -7.98 17.81 25.33
C GLY A 50 -6.95 17.06 24.46
N PHE A 51 -5.67 17.17 24.77
CA PHE A 51 -4.62 16.42 24.07
C PHE A 51 -4.34 15.10 24.76
N LEU A 52 -4.08 14.05 23.97
CA LEU A 52 -3.78 12.71 24.46
C LEU A 52 -2.48 12.74 25.28
N THR A 53 -2.53 12.25 26.52
CA THR A 53 -1.38 12.18 27.43
C THR A 53 -0.91 10.77 27.67
N GLN A 54 -1.81 9.79 27.70
CA GLN A 54 -1.46 8.40 27.95
C GLN A 54 -2.29 7.43 27.12
N SER A 55 -1.71 6.28 26.80
CA SER A 55 -2.43 5.15 26.22
C SER A 55 -1.89 3.83 26.79
N ALA A 56 -2.79 2.93 27.16
CA ALA A 56 -2.45 1.63 27.73
C ALA A 56 -3.28 0.51 27.10
N ASP A 57 -2.61 -0.56 26.68
CA ASP A 57 -3.24 -1.80 26.26
C ASP A 57 -3.83 -2.54 27.46
N PRO A 58 -4.72 -3.53 27.25
CA PRO A 58 -5.39 -4.20 28.35
C PRO A 58 -4.44 -4.92 29.31
N ARG A 59 -3.30 -5.45 28.83
CA ARG A 59 -2.33 -6.22 29.62
C ARG A 59 -1.55 -5.31 30.55
N LEU A 60 -0.94 -4.27 29.99
CA LEU A 60 -0.11 -3.35 30.77
C LEU A 60 -0.97 -2.52 31.71
N ASN A 61 -2.19 -2.14 31.31
CA ASN A 61 -3.11 -1.48 32.24
C ASN A 61 -3.45 -2.35 33.46
N GLU A 62 -3.69 -3.65 33.28
CA GLU A 62 -3.95 -4.58 34.39
C GLU A 62 -2.75 -4.68 35.35
N ALA A 63 -1.54 -4.56 34.81
CA ALA A 63 -0.31 -4.46 35.59
C ALA A 63 -0.04 -3.05 36.19
N GLY A 64 -0.94 -2.08 36.00
CA GLY A 64 -0.75 -0.70 36.46
C GLY A 64 0.27 0.12 35.65
N LEU A 65 0.60 -0.33 34.45
CA LEU A 65 1.57 0.28 33.53
C LEU A 65 0.86 0.95 32.34
N VAL A 66 1.63 1.77 31.60
CA VAL A 66 1.15 2.55 30.46
C VAL A 66 2.06 2.28 29.26
N ASN A 67 1.50 2.06 28.06
CA ASN A 67 2.30 1.84 26.86
C ASN A 67 2.99 3.12 26.39
N PHE A 68 2.24 4.23 26.34
CA PHE A 68 2.74 5.51 25.84
C PHE A 68 2.34 6.64 26.76
N SER A 69 3.28 7.55 27.02
CA SER A 69 3.03 8.87 27.59
C SER A 69 3.49 9.96 26.62
N PHE A 70 2.70 11.02 26.49
CA PHE A 70 2.94 12.13 25.57
C PHE A 70 2.98 13.46 26.34
N LEU A 71 3.93 14.32 25.99
CA LEU A 71 3.94 15.72 26.38
C LEU A 71 3.84 16.58 25.12
N THR A 72 2.93 17.54 25.14
CA THR A 72 2.63 18.40 24.00
C THR A 72 2.96 19.86 24.29
N ASP A 73 3.23 20.63 23.24
CA ASP A 73 3.20 22.08 23.30
C ASP A 73 1.77 22.59 23.53
N LEU A 74 1.59 23.91 23.59
CA LEU A 74 0.26 24.51 23.79
C LEU A 74 -0.70 24.31 22.61
N ALA A 75 -0.18 24.00 21.42
CA ALA A 75 -0.97 23.76 20.21
C ALA A 75 -1.31 22.27 20.00
N GLY A 76 -0.78 21.38 20.84
CA GLY A 76 -1.02 19.93 20.77
C GLY A 76 0.02 19.15 19.96
N ASN A 77 1.09 19.79 19.50
CA ASN A 77 2.19 19.06 18.85
C ASN A 77 2.96 18.27 19.92
N VAL A 78 3.19 16.98 19.68
CA VAL A 78 3.92 16.12 20.61
C VAL A 78 5.40 16.52 20.61
N LEU A 79 5.89 16.97 21.77
CA LEU A 79 7.29 17.30 22.01
C LEU A 79 8.07 16.12 22.58
N ARG A 80 7.43 15.28 23.37
CA ARG A 80 8.05 14.08 23.95
C ARG A 80 7.08 12.91 23.92
N THR A 81 7.58 11.76 23.48
CA THR A 81 6.91 10.47 23.54
C THR A 81 7.77 9.55 24.40
N HIS A 82 7.16 8.92 25.41
CA HIS A 82 7.76 7.82 26.17
C HIS A 82 6.95 6.57 25.89
N GLY A 83 7.50 5.64 25.11
CA GLY A 83 6.90 4.36 24.81
C GLY A 83 7.66 3.20 25.44
N VAL A 84 6.97 2.22 26.00
CA VAL A 84 7.58 1.02 26.57
C VAL A 84 8.26 0.14 25.51
N ASP A 85 7.77 0.21 24.26
CA ASP A 85 8.28 -0.58 23.15
C ASP A 85 9.48 0.10 22.47
N ASN A 86 9.39 1.42 22.23
CA ASN A 86 10.33 2.21 21.42
C ASN A 86 11.11 3.30 22.18
N GLY A 87 11.06 3.29 23.51
CA GLY A 87 11.84 4.18 24.37
C GLY A 87 11.32 5.62 24.38
N ILE A 88 12.20 6.54 24.79
CA ILE A 88 11.89 7.97 24.87
C ILE A 88 12.42 8.68 23.62
N THR A 89 11.57 9.52 23.03
CA THR A 89 11.93 10.42 21.94
C THR A 89 11.43 11.83 22.23
N VAL A 90 12.30 12.82 22.03
CA VAL A 90 11.98 14.25 22.08
C VAL A 90 12.09 14.81 20.66
N ALA A 91 11.09 15.55 20.20
CA ALA A 91 11.07 16.14 18.87
C ALA A 91 10.61 17.59 18.92
N LEU A 92 11.29 18.46 18.18
CA LEU A 92 10.94 19.87 18.05
C LEU A 92 10.93 20.26 16.57
N ASN A 93 9.81 20.84 16.16
CA ASN A 93 9.70 21.52 14.88
C ASN A 93 9.99 23.01 15.06
N ASP A 94 10.49 23.66 14.02
CA ASP A 94 10.61 25.11 14.00
C ASP A 94 9.26 25.81 13.78
N ALA A 95 9.26 27.14 13.80
CA ALA A 95 8.06 27.95 13.60
C ALA A 95 7.42 27.79 12.20
N ALA A 96 8.15 27.26 11.22
CA ALA A 96 7.63 26.94 9.89
C ALA A 96 7.05 25.52 9.81
N GLY A 97 7.03 24.78 10.93
CA GLY A 97 6.54 23.40 11.00
C GLY A 97 7.52 22.37 10.45
N ARG A 98 8.78 22.74 10.21
CA ARG A 98 9.82 21.83 9.69
C ARG A 98 10.52 21.12 10.87
N PRO A 99 10.94 19.85 10.74
CA PRO A 99 11.76 19.20 11.76
C PRO A 99 13.03 20.01 12.04
N PHE A 100 13.31 20.30 13.30
CA PHE A 100 14.53 21.03 13.69
C PHE A 100 15.49 20.14 14.46
N MET A 101 14.96 19.44 15.47
CA MET A 101 15.74 18.54 16.30
C MET A 101 14.90 17.33 16.72
N THR A 102 15.54 16.17 16.79
CA THR A 102 14.99 14.97 17.40
C THR A 102 16.07 14.31 18.24
N VAL A 103 15.74 13.91 19.46
CA VAL A 103 16.61 13.11 20.33
C VAL A 103 15.87 11.81 20.63
N SER A 104 16.39 10.69 20.14
CA SER A 104 15.81 9.35 20.31
C SER A 104 16.78 8.42 21.02
N ASN A 105 16.41 7.15 21.17
CA ASN A 105 17.21 6.12 21.84
C ASN A 105 17.56 6.47 23.30
N ILE A 106 16.69 7.22 23.97
CA ILE A 106 16.76 7.45 25.41
C ILE A 106 16.03 6.30 26.12
N GLY A 107 16.74 5.63 27.03
CA GLY A 107 16.22 4.54 27.84
C GLY A 107 15.69 5.01 29.20
N THR A 108 15.22 4.05 29.98
CA THR A 108 14.84 4.25 31.39
C THR A 108 15.69 3.30 32.24
N ALA A 109 16.46 3.84 33.18
CA ALA A 109 17.28 3.08 34.11
C ALA A 109 16.40 2.38 35.17
N ASP A 110 17.00 1.46 35.94
CA ASP A 110 16.30 0.66 36.95
C ASP A 110 15.72 1.53 38.10
N ASP A 111 16.33 2.70 38.37
CA ASP A 111 15.85 3.67 39.35
C ASP A 111 14.77 4.62 38.79
N GLY A 112 14.37 4.43 37.53
CA GLY A 112 13.36 5.24 36.83
C GLY A 112 13.88 6.52 36.20
N THR A 113 15.19 6.80 36.27
CA THR A 113 15.80 7.97 35.60
C THR A 113 15.99 7.75 34.10
N GLU A 114 16.10 8.84 33.33
CA GLU A 114 16.36 8.75 31.89
C GLU A 114 17.84 8.39 31.63
N ASP A 115 18.06 7.32 30.89
CA ASP A 115 19.39 6.92 30.41
C ASP A 115 19.62 7.46 28.98
N ALA A 116 20.33 8.58 28.90
CA ALA A 116 20.71 9.21 27.64
C ALA A 116 22.11 8.79 27.14
N SER A 117 22.74 7.77 27.73
CA SER A 117 24.09 7.33 27.37
C SER A 117 24.21 6.85 25.92
N GLN A 118 23.11 6.41 25.32
CA GLN A 118 23.01 5.97 23.92
C GLN A 118 22.06 6.86 23.10
N ALA A 119 21.74 8.05 23.61
CA ALA A 119 20.84 8.97 22.92
C ALA A 119 21.41 9.37 21.56
N MET A 120 20.52 9.47 20.58
CA MET A 120 20.84 9.86 19.21
C MET A 120 20.16 11.18 18.92
N THR A 121 20.96 12.23 18.69
CA THR A 121 20.49 13.56 18.33
C THR A 121 20.59 13.74 16.82
N ARG A 122 19.45 13.96 16.17
CA ARG A 122 19.34 14.33 14.76
C ARG A 122 18.91 15.78 14.64
N THR A 123 19.61 16.56 13.84
CA THR A 123 19.30 17.98 13.60
C THR A 123 19.23 18.25 12.10
N TRP A 124 18.34 19.15 11.72
CA TRP A 124 18.14 19.55 10.33
C TRP A 124 18.60 20.99 10.14
N GLN A 125 19.39 21.21 9.10
CA GLN A 125 19.80 22.54 8.67
C GLN A 125 19.09 22.90 7.37
N TYR A 126 18.64 24.16 7.29
CA TYR A 126 17.91 24.70 6.16
C TYR A 126 18.64 25.91 5.58
N GLU A 127 18.26 26.29 4.36
CA GLU A 127 18.72 27.53 3.75
C GLU A 127 18.37 28.75 4.64
N GLY A 128 19.22 29.77 4.60
CA GLY A 128 19.03 31.00 5.37
C GLY A 128 17.82 31.83 4.92
N VAL A 129 17.51 32.89 5.67
CA VAL A 129 16.29 33.71 5.51
C VAL A 129 16.14 34.41 4.15
N SER A 130 17.23 34.56 3.39
CA SER A 130 17.20 35.14 2.04
C SER A 130 16.83 34.12 0.95
N LEU A 131 16.64 32.86 1.31
CA LEU A 131 16.35 31.74 0.41
C LEU A 131 15.05 31.04 0.82
N PRO A 132 14.50 30.12 0.00
CA PRO A 132 13.21 29.47 0.25
C PRO A 132 13.14 28.57 1.50
N GLY A 133 14.25 28.37 2.21
CA GLY A 133 14.30 27.55 3.42
C GLY A 133 14.25 26.04 3.14
N ARG A 134 14.79 25.58 2.00
CA ARG A 134 14.87 24.15 1.68
C ARG A 134 15.91 23.46 2.58
N PRO A 135 15.84 22.13 2.77
CA PRO A 135 16.86 21.37 3.49
C PRO A 135 18.25 21.56 2.87
N VAL A 136 19.28 21.68 3.70
CA VAL A 136 20.68 21.81 3.29
C VAL A 136 21.53 20.67 3.84
N GLY A 137 21.23 20.21 5.05
CA GLY A 137 21.93 19.11 5.67
C GLY A 137 21.15 18.48 6.80
N ILE A 138 21.58 17.27 7.16
CA ILE A 138 21.10 16.55 8.33
C ILE A 138 22.35 16.07 9.07
N THR A 139 22.41 16.40 10.35
CA THR A 139 23.50 15.99 11.24
C THR A 139 22.98 15.01 12.27
N GLU A 140 23.75 13.95 12.50
CA GLU A 140 23.47 12.93 13.51
C GLU A 140 24.63 12.82 14.49
N GLN A 141 24.30 12.72 15.77
CA GLN A 141 25.27 12.57 16.83
C GLN A 141 24.75 11.57 17.85
N VAL A 142 25.53 10.51 18.07
CA VAL A 142 25.34 9.60 19.21
C VAL A 142 26.05 10.20 20.42
N SER A 143 25.45 10.09 21.62
CA SER A 143 26.05 10.54 22.88
C SER A 143 27.49 10.04 23.03
N GLY A 144 28.43 10.98 23.26
CA GLY A 144 29.85 10.68 23.41
C GLY A 144 30.62 10.55 22.08
N GLU A 145 29.95 10.55 20.94
CA GLU A 145 30.59 10.55 19.61
C GLU A 145 30.60 11.94 18.96
N ALA A 146 31.47 12.11 17.95
CA ALA A 146 31.47 13.28 17.10
C ALA A 146 30.20 13.33 16.23
N ALA A 147 29.65 14.52 16.06
CA ALA A 147 28.53 14.75 15.15
C ALA A 147 28.98 14.56 13.69
N ARG A 148 28.19 13.81 12.91
CA ARG A 148 28.45 13.52 11.49
C ARG A 148 27.33 14.10 10.64
N ILE A 149 27.66 14.69 9.50
CA ILE A 149 26.65 15.15 8.54
C ILE A 149 26.29 13.97 7.64
N THR A 150 25.17 13.32 7.92
CA THR A 150 24.75 12.10 7.24
C THR A 150 24.04 12.38 5.92
N GLU A 151 23.45 13.57 5.75
CA GLU A 151 22.85 14.00 4.48
C GLU A 151 23.20 15.44 4.11
N ARG A 152 23.32 15.70 2.80
CA ARG A 152 23.43 17.04 2.21
C ARG A 152 22.58 17.15 0.95
N PHE A 153 22.01 18.32 0.76
CA PHE A 153 21.15 18.62 -0.40
C PHE A 153 21.73 19.81 -1.16
N VAL A 154 21.88 19.64 -2.48
CA VAL A 154 22.29 20.70 -3.40
C VAL A 154 21.15 20.95 -4.38
N TRP A 155 20.72 22.20 -4.43
CA TRP A 155 19.58 22.63 -5.24
C TRP A 155 20.07 23.35 -6.49
N ALA A 156 19.49 23.03 -7.63
CA ALA A 156 19.75 23.77 -8.87
C ALA A 156 19.21 25.19 -8.80
N GLY A 157 19.89 26.09 -9.52
CA GLY A 157 19.54 27.48 -9.69
C GLY A 157 18.45 27.68 -10.73
N ASN A 158 18.67 28.63 -11.64
CA ASN A 158 17.72 28.99 -12.69
C ASN A 158 18.42 29.32 -14.02
N SER A 159 19.61 28.76 -14.26
CA SER A 159 20.36 28.98 -15.49
C SER A 159 19.60 28.43 -16.70
N PRO A 160 19.87 28.91 -17.93
CA PRO A 160 19.29 28.35 -19.14
C PRO A 160 19.51 26.84 -19.28
N GLU A 161 20.69 26.35 -18.90
CA GLU A 161 21.06 24.92 -18.94
C GLU A 161 20.23 24.10 -17.95
N GLU A 162 20.07 24.58 -16.71
CA GLU A 162 19.24 23.92 -15.69
C GLU A 162 17.76 23.92 -16.09
N LYS A 163 17.27 25.01 -16.68
CA LYS A 163 15.89 25.10 -17.18
C LYS A 163 15.65 24.17 -18.37
N ALA A 164 16.62 24.04 -19.29
CA ALA A 164 16.52 23.13 -20.42
C ALA A 164 16.35 21.65 -19.99
N LEU A 165 16.79 21.31 -18.78
CA LEU A 165 16.68 19.98 -18.16
C LEU A 165 15.54 19.89 -17.11
N ASN A 166 14.72 20.93 -16.95
CA ASN A 166 13.68 21.08 -15.92
C ASN A 166 14.19 20.91 -14.47
N LEU A 167 15.44 21.29 -14.21
CA LEU A 167 16.08 21.15 -12.90
C LEU A 167 15.89 22.36 -12.00
N ALA A 168 15.42 23.50 -12.51
CA ALA A 168 15.35 24.74 -11.74
C ALA A 168 14.60 24.55 -10.40
N GLY A 169 15.29 24.78 -9.29
CA GLY A 169 14.75 24.60 -7.94
C GLY A 169 14.65 23.15 -7.43
N GLN A 170 15.06 22.15 -8.21
CA GLN A 170 15.10 20.74 -7.83
C GLN A 170 16.37 20.41 -7.03
N CYS A 171 16.32 19.36 -6.21
CA CYS A 171 17.51 18.79 -5.57
C CYS A 171 18.26 17.96 -6.62
N VAL A 172 19.38 18.48 -7.11
CA VAL A 172 20.19 17.84 -8.15
C VAL A 172 21.25 16.90 -7.59
N SER A 173 21.68 17.13 -6.35
CA SER A 173 22.59 16.23 -5.63
C SER A 173 22.11 16.02 -4.21
N HIS A 174 21.71 14.79 -3.90
CA HIS A 174 21.40 14.33 -2.56
C HIS A 174 22.50 13.38 -2.10
N TYR A 175 23.36 13.87 -1.23
CA TYR A 175 24.33 13.03 -0.52
C TYR A 175 23.63 12.42 0.68
N ASP A 176 23.71 11.10 0.81
CA ASP A 176 23.03 10.33 1.84
C ASP A 176 23.97 9.33 2.52
N THR A 177 23.41 8.43 3.32
CA THR A 177 24.14 7.41 4.08
C THR A 177 24.80 6.34 3.20
N ALA A 178 24.40 6.22 1.93
CA ALA A 178 24.96 5.26 0.98
C ALA A 178 25.96 5.89 -0.01
N GLY A 179 25.87 7.20 -0.26
CA GLY A 179 26.74 7.94 -1.16
C GLY A 179 26.05 9.15 -1.76
N LEU A 180 26.00 9.25 -3.08
CA LEU A 180 25.40 10.36 -3.82
C LEU A 180 24.31 9.86 -4.77
N MET A 181 23.12 10.45 -4.69
CA MET A 181 22.06 10.38 -5.69
C MET A 181 22.02 11.69 -6.47
N GLN A 182 22.27 11.61 -7.77
CA GLN A 182 22.27 12.76 -8.66
C GLN A 182 21.05 12.72 -9.60
N THR A 183 20.37 13.85 -9.79
CA THR A 183 19.28 14.00 -10.76
C THR A 183 19.79 14.81 -11.95
N ASP A 184 19.95 14.17 -13.11
CA ASP A 184 20.59 14.78 -14.28
C ASP A 184 19.56 15.45 -15.21
N SER A 185 18.30 14.99 -15.21
CA SER A 185 17.24 15.55 -16.04
C SER A 185 15.85 15.19 -15.50
N VAL A 186 14.87 16.08 -15.71
CA VAL A 186 13.47 15.92 -15.30
C VAL A 186 12.54 16.16 -16.51
N ALA A 187 11.46 15.38 -16.58
CA ALA A 187 10.45 15.49 -17.62
C ALA A 187 9.62 16.77 -17.46
N LEU A 188 8.92 17.18 -18.52
CA LEU A 188 7.92 18.26 -18.44
C LEU A 188 6.81 17.98 -17.40
N THR A 189 6.56 16.71 -17.11
CA THR A 189 5.58 16.24 -16.12
C THR A 189 6.13 16.17 -14.69
N GLY A 190 7.42 16.48 -14.48
CA GLY A 190 8.09 16.45 -13.18
C GLY A 190 8.71 15.12 -12.79
N VAL A 191 8.67 14.10 -13.65
CA VAL A 191 9.28 12.79 -13.39
C VAL A 191 10.79 12.82 -13.70
N PRO A 192 11.68 12.27 -12.84
CA PRO A 192 13.10 12.16 -13.16
C PRO A 192 13.35 11.27 -14.39
N LEU A 193 14.03 11.81 -15.40
CA LEU A 193 14.39 11.10 -16.65
C LEU A 193 15.77 10.46 -16.58
N SER A 194 16.68 11.01 -15.77
CA SER A 194 18.02 10.45 -15.55
C SER A 194 18.41 10.66 -14.09
N VAL A 195 18.77 9.56 -13.43
CA VAL A 195 19.32 9.59 -12.08
C VAL A 195 20.57 8.72 -12.00
N THR A 196 21.57 9.18 -11.27
CA THR A 196 22.85 8.48 -11.15
C THR A 196 23.20 8.27 -9.68
N ARG A 197 23.37 6.99 -9.29
CA ARG A 197 23.82 6.62 -7.94
C ARG A 197 25.33 6.38 -7.95
N ARG A 198 26.04 6.98 -6.99
CA ARG A 198 27.44 6.63 -6.65
C ARG A 198 27.48 6.20 -5.18
N LEU A 199 28.14 5.08 -4.89
CA LEU A 199 28.30 4.62 -3.50
C LEU A 199 29.50 5.31 -2.84
N LEU A 200 29.52 5.34 -1.51
CA LEU A 200 30.73 5.67 -0.75
C LEU A 200 31.91 4.80 -1.18
N LYS A 201 33.12 5.36 -1.12
CA LYS A 201 34.35 4.55 -1.22
C LYS A 201 34.37 3.52 -0.09
N ASP A 202 34.80 2.30 -0.41
CA ASP A 202 34.85 1.17 0.53
C ASP A 202 33.48 0.85 1.19
N ALA A 203 32.38 1.07 0.45
CA ALA A 203 31.01 0.82 0.90
C ALA A 203 30.70 -0.64 1.29
N ASP A 204 31.62 -1.59 1.12
CA ASP A 204 31.43 -2.97 1.58
C ASP A 204 31.81 -3.14 3.07
N ASN A 205 32.54 -2.16 3.64
CA ASN A 205 32.88 -2.12 5.05
C ASN A 205 31.79 -1.37 5.85
N PRO A 206 31.07 -2.03 6.79
CA PRO A 206 30.02 -1.42 7.59
C PRO A 206 30.52 -0.34 8.56
N ASP A 207 31.82 -0.30 8.84
CA ASP A 207 32.42 0.70 9.74
C ASP A 207 32.62 2.06 9.02
N ILE A 208 32.52 2.08 7.68
CA ILE A 208 32.52 3.30 6.89
C ILE A 208 31.14 3.94 6.95
N VAL A 209 31.08 5.12 7.59
CA VAL A 209 29.87 5.92 7.78
C VAL A 209 30.00 7.24 7.01
N ALA A 210 28.89 7.72 6.45
CA ALA A 210 28.84 8.99 5.74
C ALA A 210 29.10 10.18 6.68
N ASP A 211 29.99 11.08 6.27
CA ASP A 211 30.20 12.37 6.93
C ASP A 211 30.54 13.47 5.91
N TRP A 212 29.53 14.21 5.48
CA TRP A 212 29.60 15.19 4.38
C TRP A 212 30.00 16.59 4.87
N GLN A 213 31.20 16.67 5.47
CA GLN A 213 31.79 17.90 5.98
C GLN A 213 32.08 18.93 4.88
N GLY A 214 32.13 20.20 5.28
CA GLY A 214 32.44 21.33 4.39
C GLY A 214 31.30 21.73 3.43
N THR A 215 31.48 22.87 2.75
CA THR A 215 30.54 23.40 1.74
C THR A 215 30.97 23.13 0.30
N ASP A 216 32.23 22.74 0.09
CA ASP A 216 32.83 22.53 -1.23
C ASP A 216 32.43 21.17 -1.82
N ALA A 217 31.81 21.19 -3.00
CA ALA A 217 31.42 19.99 -3.71
C ALA A 217 32.62 19.19 -4.25
N SER A 218 33.74 19.84 -4.56
CA SER A 218 34.93 19.16 -5.08
C SER A 218 35.52 18.20 -4.04
N VAL A 219 35.62 18.63 -2.78
CA VAL A 219 36.06 17.81 -1.65
C VAL A 219 35.05 16.72 -1.33
N ARG A 220 33.74 17.01 -1.35
CA ARG A 220 32.72 15.98 -1.11
C ARG A 220 32.70 14.91 -2.19
N ASN A 221 32.96 15.28 -3.45
CA ASN A 221 32.93 14.36 -4.58
C ASN A 221 34.13 13.39 -4.62
N THR A 222 35.12 13.55 -3.73
CA THR A 222 36.19 12.54 -3.56
C THR A 222 35.82 11.41 -2.59
N LEU A 223 34.70 11.52 -1.85
CA LEU A 223 34.25 10.52 -0.88
C LEU A 223 33.46 9.37 -1.51
N PRO A 224 32.61 9.59 -2.54
CA PRO A 224 32.09 8.49 -3.36
C PRO A 224 33.21 7.80 -4.15
N GLY A 225 33.02 6.51 -4.43
CA GLY A 225 33.94 5.75 -5.30
C GLY A 225 33.84 6.13 -6.78
N ASP A 226 34.82 5.69 -7.56
CA ASP A 226 34.81 5.83 -9.02
C ASP A 226 33.76 4.89 -9.65
N GLY A 227 32.87 5.44 -10.48
CA GLY A 227 31.79 4.68 -11.14
C GLY A 227 30.39 5.10 -10.69
N GLY A 228 29.52 5.40 -11.66
CA GLY A 228 28.13 5.76 -11.44
C GLY A 228 27.17 4.74 -12.04
N PHE A 229 26.08 4.47 -11.32
CA PHE A 229 24.98 3.61 -11.76
C PHE A 229 23.83 4.49 -12.24
N THR A 230 23.78 4.76 -13.54
CA THR A 230 22.77 5.64 -14.14
C THR A 230 21.53 4.85 -14.55
N THR A 231 20.37 5.28 -14.10
CA THR A 231 19.06 4.78 -14.57
C THR A 231 18.40 5.86 -15.42
N LEU A 232 17.95 5.48 -16.60
CA LEU A 232 17.22 6.37 -17.52
C LEU A 232 15.75 5.98 -17.57
N THR A 233 14.87 6.96 -17.61
CA THR A 233 13.42 6.80 -17.67
C THR A 233 12.87 7.61 -18.83
N THR A 234 11.85 7.08 -19.51
CA THR A 234 10.99 7.87 -20.39
C THR A 234 9.55 7.81 -19.90
N THR A 235 8.78 8.87 -20.14
CA THR A 235 7.39 8.96 -19.70
C THR A 235 6.47 9.42 -20.82
N ASP A 236 5.19 9.09 -20.70
CA ASP A 236 4.14 9.68 -21.53
C ASP A 236 3.73 11.08 -21.06
N ALA A 237 2.74 11.68 -21.72
CA ALA A 237 2.22 13.01 -21.40
C ALA A 237 1.50 13.09 -20.04
N THR A 238 1.12 11.96 -19.43
CA THR A 238 0.53 11.90 -18.09
C THR A 238 1.59 11.80 -17.00
N GLY A 239 2.85 11.53 -17.37
CA GLY A 239 3.94 11.22 -16.46
C GLY A 239 4.03 9.72 -16.11
N ALA A 240 3.27 8.85 -16.77
CA ALA A 240 3.41 7.42 -16.60
C ALA A 240 4.70 6.94 -17.30
N VAL A 241 5.45 6.06 -16.64
CA VAL A 241 6.71 5.52 -17.16
C VAL A 241 6.44 4.63 -18.37
N LEU A 242 7.13 4.87 -19.48
CA LEU A 242 7.06 4.04 -20.69
C LEU A 242 8.27 3.11 -20.81
N THR A 243 9.48 3.63 -20.55
CA THR A 243 10.69 2.81 -20.53
C THR A 243 11.57 3.14 -19.33
N THR A 244 12.30 2.13 -18.88
CA THR A 244 13.38 2.26 -17.90
C THR A 244 14.59 1.52 -18.45
N THR A 245 15.73 2.20 -18.57
CA THR A 245 17.03 1.57 -18.86
C THR A 245 17.82 1.53 -17.57
N ASP A 246 18.15 0.33 -17.11
CA ASP A 246 18.91 0.14 -15.87
C ASP A 246 20.40 0.49 -16.03
N ALA A 247 21.14 0.40 -14.93
CA ALA A 247 22.55 0.77 -14.89
C ALA A 247 23.48 -0.11 -15.74
N GLN A 248 23.03 -1.28 -16.19
CA GLN A 248 23.79 -2.15 -17.10
C GLN A 248 23.30 -2.06 -18.54
N GLY A 249 22.32 -1.19 -18.82
CA GLY A 249 21.83 -0.93 -20.17
C GLY A 249 20.66 -1.82 -20.59
N ASN A 250 20.10 -2.63 -19.69
CA ASN A 250 18.90 -3.42 -20.01
C ASN A 250 17.68 -2.50 -19.98
N ARG A 251 16.84 -2.58 -21.01
CA ARG A 251 15.67 -1.72 -21.18
C ARG A 251 14.38 -2.48 -20.92
N GLN A 252 13.63 -2.04 -19.92
CA GLN A 252 12.24 -2.42 -19.71
C GLN A 252 11.32 -1.45 -20.45
N ARG A 253 10.29 -1.97 -21.11
CA ARG A 253 9.23 -1.18 -21.75
C ARG A 253 7.87 -1.64 -21.26
N VAL A 254 6.96 -0.69 -21.05
CA VAL A 254 5.57 -0.95 -20.72
C VAL A 254 4.65 -0.26 -21.73
N ALA A 255 3.41 -0.75 -21.82
CA ALA A 255 2.34 -0.10 -22.56
C ALA A 255 1.10 -0.03 -21.68
N TYR A 256 0.27 0.97 -21.93
CA TYR A 256 -0.99 1.18 -21.23
C TYR A 256 -2.16 1.03 -22.19
N ASP A 257 -3.31 0.57 -21.69
CA ASP A 257 -4.57 0.55 -22.44
C ASP A 257 -5.22 1.95 -22.49
N VAL A 258 -6.40 2.02 -23.10
CA VAL A 258 -7.17 3.27 -23.23
C VAL A 258 -7.57 3.88 -21.88
N ALA A 259 -7.61 3.09 -20.80
CA ALA A 259 -7.91 3.54 -19.44
C ALA A 259 -6.65 3.89 -18.63
N GLY A 260 -5.45 3.79 -19.22
CA GLY A 260 -4.19 4.04 -18.55
C GLY A 260 -3.74 2.91 -17.62
N LEU A 261 -4.28 1.70 -17.77
CA LEU A 261 -3.86 0.50 -17.04
C LEU A 261 -2.82 -0.28 -17.85
N LEU A 262 -1.90 -0.97 -17.18
CA LEU A 262 -0.81 -1.71 -17.84
C LEU A 262 -1.39 -2.79 -18.77
N SER A 263 -1.12 -2.72 -20.07
CA SER A 263 -1.62 -3.68 -21.06
C SER A 263 -0.57 -4.68 -21.52
N GLY A 264 0.71 -4.32 -21.44
CA GLY A 264 1.82 -5.17 -21.87
C GLY A 264 3.18 -4.73 -21.31
N ARG A 265 4.14 -5.65 -21.33
CA ARG A 265 5.48 -5.47 -20.77
C ARG A 265 6.53 -6.22 -21.59
N TRP A 266 7.67 -5.59 -21.81
CA TRP A 266 8.77 -6.12 -22.60
C TRP A 266 10.12 -5.83 -21.93
N LEU A 267 11.11 -6.65 -22.26
CA LEU A 267 12.49 -6.52 -21.81
C LEU A 267 13.42 -6.64 -23.01
N THR A 268 14.37 -5.71 -23.15
CA THR A 268 15.50 -5.80 -24.07
C THR A 268 16.75 -5.85 -23.23
N LEU A 269 17.41 -7.01 -23.15
CA LEU A 269 18.74 -7.10 -22.56
C LEU A 269 19.72 -6.26 -23.38
N LYS A 270 20.79 -5.76 -22.76
CA LYS A 270 21.81 -5.00 -23.48
C LYS A 270 22.33 -5.80 -24.68
N ASP A 271 22.38 -5.16 -25.84
CA ASP A 271 22.76 -5.74 -27.14
C ASP A 271 21.88 -6.92 -27.62
N GLY A 272 20.78 -7.21 -26.93
CA GLY A 272 19.80 -8.25 -27.27
C GLY A 272 18.59 -7.74 -28.05
N THR A 273 17.65 -8.65 -28.35
CA THR A 273 16.37 -8.32 -28.97
C THR A 273 15.28 -8.12 -27.92
N GLU A 274 14.27 -7.30 -28.22
CA GLU A 274 13.12 -7.12 -27.34
C GLU A 274 12.33 -8.43 -27.17
N GLN A 275 12.08 -8.81 -25.92
CA GLN A 275 11.39 -10.01 -25.49
C GLN A 275 10.07 -9.62 -24.83
N VAL A 276 9.01 -10.37 -25.10
CA VAL A 276 7.72 -10.19 -24.42
C VAL A 276 7.82 -10.77 -23.01
N ILE A 277 7.41 -10.01 -22.01
CA ILE A 277 7.31 -10.46 -20.60
C ILE A 277 5.84 -10.63 -20.21
N VAL A 278 5.01 -9.62 -20.51
CA VAL A 278 3.55 -9.69 -20.41
C VAL A 278 2.99 -9.33 -21.77
N LYS A 279 2.35 -10.29 -22.42
CA LYS A 279 1.78 -10.15 -23.75
C LYS A 279 0.46 -9.39 -23.73
N SER A 280 -0.40 -9.71 -22.77
CA SER A 280 -1.66 -9.01 -22.56
C SER A 280 -2.08 -9.06 -21.09
N LEU A 281 -2.78 -8.02 -20.64
CA LEU A 281 -3.38 -7.95 -19.33
C LEU A 281 -4.75 -7.27 -19.45
N THR A 282 -5.78 -7.91 -18.91
CA THR A 282 -7.15 -7.37 -18.86
C THR A 282 -7.58 -7.13 -17.42
N TYR A 283 -8.61 -6.31 -17.24
CA TYR A 283 -9.02 -5.81 -15.94
C TYR A 283 -10.52 -5.94 -15.69
N SER A 284 -10.88 -6.05 -14.42
CA SER A 284 -12.25 -5.97 -13.94
C SER A 284 -12.76 -4.53 -13.90
N ALA A 285 -14.05 -4.38 -13.58
CA ALA A 285 -14.71 -3.11 -13.26
C ALA A 285 -14.02 -2.22 -12.24
N ALA A 286 -13.34 -2.86 -11.29
CA ALA A 286 -12.67 -2.17 -10.22
C ALA A 286 -11.21 -1.85 -10.57
N GLY A 287 -10.75 -2.18 -11.79
CA GLY A 287 -9.35 -2.06 -12.18
C GLY A 287 -8.46 -3.16 -11.60
N GLN A 288 -9.04 -4.30 -11.19
CA GLN A 288 -8.28 -5.46 -10.69
C GLN A 288 -7.87 -6.35 -11.87
N LYS A 289 -6.70 -7.00 -11.83
CA LYS A 289 -6.25 -7.91 -12.90
C LYS A 289 -7.28 -9.02 -13.09
N LEU A 290 -7.70 -9.31 -14.33
CA LEU A 290 -8.69 -10.35 -14.63
C LEU A 290 -8.06 -11.53 -15.37
N ARG A 291 -7.26 -11.25 -16.41
CA ARG A 291 -6.50 -12.26 -17.14
C ARG A 291 -5.17 -11.68 -17.58
N GLY A 292 -4.07 -12.39 -17.32
CA GLY A 292 -2.73 -12.06 -17.80
C GLY A 292 -2.17 -13.19 -18.66
N GLU A 293 -1.61 -12.85 -19.82
CA GLU A 293 -0.85 -13.78 -20.67
C GLU A 293 0.62 -13.37 -20.68
N HIS A 294 1.49 -14.28 -20.28
CA HIS A 294 2.91 -14.03 -20.11
C HIS A 294 3.70 -14.39 -21.38
N GLY A 295 4.94 -13.88 -21.47
CA GLY A 295 5.84 -14.13 -22.60
C GLY A 295 6.16 -15.61 -22.81
N ASN A 296 6.12 -16.41 -21.74
CA ASN A 296 6.29 -17.86 -21.79
C ASN A 296 5.01 -18.63 -22.18
N GLY A 297 3.95 -17.95 -22.62
CA GLY A 297 2.69 -18.57 -23.06
C GLY A 297 1.75 -19.02 -21.93
N VAL A 298 2.15 -18.90 -20.67
CA VAL A 298 1.32 -19.22 -19.50
C VAL A 298 0.27 -18.13 -19.29
N VAL A 299 -0.91 -18.54 -18.84
CA VAL A 299 -2.05 -17.66 -18.57
C VAL A 299 -2.42 -17.73 -17.10
N THR A 300 -2.60 -16.57 -16.47
CA THR A 300 -3.18 -16.44 -15.14
C THR A 300 -4.56 -15.80 -15.24
N THR A 301 -5.57 -16.44 -14.66
CA THR A 301 -6.94 -15.95 -14.57
C THR A 301 -7.28 -15.69 -13.10
N TYR A 302 -7.82 -14.50 -12.82
CA TYR A 302 -8.27 -14.09 -11.50
C TYR A 302 -9.79 -14.06 -11.46
N GLU A 303 -10.37 -14.62 -10.40
CA GLU A 303 -11.82 -14.65 -10.21
C GLU A 303 -12.18 -13.85 -8.96
N TYR A 304 -13.22 -13.02 -9.06
CA TYR A 304 -13.66 -12.15 -7.98
C TYR A 304 -15.13 -12.38 -7.62
N GLU A 305 -15.45 -12.40 -6.33
CA GLU A 305 -16.83 -12.41 -5.85
C GLU A 305 -17.52 -11.08 -6.23
N PRO A 306 -18.58 -11.07 -7.05
CA PRO A 306 -19.16 -9.82 -7.55
C PRO A 306 -19.73 -8.91 -6.45
N GLN A 307 -20.18 -9.48 -5.33
CA GLN A 307 -20.81 -8.77 -4.23
C GLN A 307 -19.81 -7.96 -3.41
N THR A 308 -18.57 -8.44 -3.28
CA THR A 308 -17.53 -7.87 -2.41
C THR A 308 -16.30 -7.40 -3.16
N GLN A 309 -16.11 -7.86 -4.41
CA GLN A 309 -14.91 -7.71 -5.22
C GLN A 309 -13.66 -8.39 -4.61
N ARG A 310 -13.84 -9.34 -3.69
CA ARG A 310 -12.76 -10.16 -3.13
C ARG A 310 -12.28 -11.19 -4.14
N LEU A 311 -10.98 -11.47 -4.12
CA LEU A 311 -10.36 -12.47 -4.99
C LEU A 311 -10.71 -13.88 -4.50
N VAL A 312 -11.54 -14.61 -5.23
CA VAL A 312 -11.95 -15.97 -4.87
C VAL A 312 -11.19 -17.06 -5.62
N GLY A 313 -10.48 -16.71 -6.70
CA GLY A 313 -9.75 -17.67 -7.52
C GLY A 313 -8.48 -17.10 -8.15
N ILE A 314 -7.39 -17.88 -8.13
CA ILE A 314 -6.18 -17.64 -8.94
C ILE A 314 -5.85 -18.93 -9.68
N LYS A 315 -6.04 -18.93 -11.00
CA LYS A 315 -5.74 -20.08 -11.85
C LYS A 315 -4.59 -19.78 -12.79
N THR A 316 -3.51 -20.53 -12.70
CA THR A 316 -2.32 -20.43 -13.57
C THR A 316 -2.21 -21.70 -14.41
N GLU A 317 -2.19 -21.57 -15.73
CA GLU A 317 -2.18 -22.72 -16.64
C GLU A 317 -1.38 -22.49 -17.92
N ARG A 318 -0.81 -23.57 -18.46
CA ARG A 318 -0.44 -23.65 -19.87
C ARG A 318 -1.70 -23.97 -20.68
N PRO A 319 -2.18 -23.06 -21.55
CA PRO A 319 -3.42 -23.25 -22.29
C PRO A 319 -3.30 -24.36 -23.35
N ALA A 320 -4.44 -24.74 -23.94
CA ALA A 320 -4.47 -25.63 -25.09
C ALA A 320 -3.62 -25.07 -26.25
N GLY A 321 -2.80 -25.94 -26.86
CA GLY A 321 -1.87 -25.54 -27.94
C GLY A 321 -0.53 -24.98 -27.46
N HIS A 322 -0.27 -24.91 -26.16
CA HIS A 322 1.03 -24.54 -25.63
C HIS A 322 2.12 -25.56 -26.01
N ALA A 323 3.32 -25.10 -26.39
CA ALA A 323 4.42 -25.97 -26.87
C ALA A 323 4.84 -27.04 -25.84
N ALA A 324 4.95 -26.67 -24.56
CA ALA A 324 5.20 -27.58 -23.44
C ALA A 324 3.97 -28.40 -22.96
N GLY A 325 2.90 -28.45 -23.77
CA GLY A 325 1.65 -29.17 -23.46
C GLY A 325 0.73 -28.43 -22.48
N ALA A 326 -0.58 -28.61 -22.66
CA ALA A 326 -1.59 -27.99 -21.79
C ALA A 326 -1.57 -28.59 -20.39
N LYS A 327 -1.56 -27.75 -19.35
CA LYS A 327 -1.56 -28.19 -17.94
C LYS A 327 -1.99 -27.05 -17.01
N VAL A 328 -2.90 -27.34 -16.08
CA VAL A 328 -3.15 -26.45 -14.94
C VAL A 328 -2.02 -26.62 -13.93
N LEU A 329 -1.34 -25.53 -13.61
CA LEU A 329 -0.17 -25.51 -12.73
C LEU A 329 -0.54 -25.11 -11.29
N GLN A 330 -1.59 -24.31 -11.15
CA GLN A 330 -2.11 -23.83 -9.89
C GLN A 330 -3.59 -23.44 -10.08
N ASP A 331 -4.46 -23.78 -9.13
CA ASP A 331 -5.86 -23.36 -9.11
C ASP A 331 -6.28 -23.08 -7.65
N LEU A 332 -5.85 -21.92 -7.14
CA LEU A 332 -6.13 -21.51 -5.77
C LEU A 332 -7.57 -21.02 -5.63
N ARG A 333 -8.31 -21.53 -4.64
CA ARG A 333 -9.68 -21.13 -4.31
C ARG A 333 -9.78 -20.64 -2.88
N TYR A 334 -10.35 -19.45 -2.70
CA TYR A 334 -10.47 -18.79 -1.41
C TYR A 334 -11.92 -18.80 -0.92
N GLU A 335 -12.14 -19.29 0.28
CA GLU A 335 -13.41 -19.12 1.00
C GLU A 335 -13.20 -18.13 2.15
N TYR A 336 -14.15 -17.20 2.29
CA TYR A 336 -14.09 -16.12 3.27
C TYR A 336 -15.23 -16.21 4.29
N ASP A 337 -15.00 -15.67 5.49
CA ASP A 337 -16.10 -15.31 6.36
C ASP A 337 -16.76 -13.99 5.91
N PRO A 338 -17.89 -13.57 6.52
CA PRO A 338 -18.56 -12.34 6.10
C PRO A 338 -17.69 -11.07 6.18
N VAL A 339 -16.74 -11.01 7.12
CA VAL A 339 -15.88 -9.83 7.30
C VAL A 339 -14.64 -9.85 6.41
N GLY A 340 -14.30 -11.00 5.83
CA GLY A 340 -13.20 -11.15 4.87
C GLY A 340 -11.99 -11.92 5.38
N ASN A 341 -12.10 -12.62 6.51
CA ASN A 341 -11.03 -13.53 6.90
C ASN A 341 -11.04 -14.76 5.98
N VAL A 342 -9.88 -15.15 5.47
CA VAL A 342 -9.73 -16.39 4.72
C VAL A 342 -9.95 -17.56 5.67
N LEU A 343 -10.92 -18.42 5.36
CA LEU A 343 -11.26 -19.63 6.12
C LEU A 343 -10.66 -20.88 5.52
N LYS A 344 -10.47 -20.86 4.20
CA LYS A 344 -10.01 -22.01 3.45
C LYS A 344 -9.29 -21.56 2.20
N ILE A 345 -8.21 -22.27 1.88
CA ILE A 345 -7.57 -22.22 0.57
C ILE A 345 -7.51 -23.67 0.05
N SER A 346 -8.04 -23.95 -1.13
CA SER A 346 -7.76 -25.21 -1.84
C SER A 346 -6.94 -24.95 -3.09
N ASN A 347 -6.15 -25.94 -3.52
CA ASN A 347 -5.46 -25.93 -4.81
C ASN A 347 -5.94 -27.12 -5.66
N ASP A 348 -6.88 -26.86 -6.57
CA ASP A 348 -7.56 -27.92 -7.33
C ASP A 348 -6.69 -28.46 -8.49
N ALA A 349 -5.54 -27.84 -8.76
CA ALA A 349 -4.54 -28.33 -9.71
C ALA A 349 -3.68 -29.49 -9.15
N GLU A 350 -3.75 -29.72 -7.83
CA GLU A 350 -2.98 -30.74 -7.12
C GLU A 350 -3.86 -31.95 -6.78
N GLU A 351 -3.31 -33.15 -6.95
CA GLU A 351 -4.05 -34.38 -6.65
C GLU A 351 -4.11 -34.65 -5.14
N THR A 352 -5.22 -35.24 -4.68
CA THR A 352 -5.29 -35.83 -3.34
C THR A 352 -4.37 -37.04 -3.26
N ARG A 353 -3.55 -37.09 -2.20
CA ARG A 353 -2.50 -38.09 -2.04
C ARG A 353 -2.73 -38.92 -0.78
N PHE A 354 -2.12 -40.10 -0.73
CA PHE A 354 -2.14 -40.96 0.46
C PHE A 354 -0.71 -41.24 0.92
N TRP A 355 -0.41 -40.92 2.17
CA TRP A 355 0.90 -41.18 2.76
C TRP A 355 0.74 -41.72 4.19
N ARG A 356 1.34 -42.89 4.48
CA ARG A 356 1.15 -43.62 5.75
C ARG A 356 -0.32 -43.70 6.21
N ASN A 357 -1.21 -44.09 5.31
CA ASN A 357 -2.67 -44.16 5.53
C ASN A 357 -3.35 -42.81 5.85
N GLN A 358 -2.66 -41.68 5.72
CA GLN A 358 -3.25 -40.33 5.79
C GLN A 358 -3.66 -39.86 4.39
N LYS A 359 -4.91 -39.39 4.26
CA LYS A 359 -5.38 -38.64 3.08
C LYS A 359 -4.87 -37.20 3.17
N VAL A 360 -3.95 -36.84 2.28
CA VAL A 360 -3.34 -35.51 2.17
C VAL A 360 -4.03 -34.78 1.02
N VAL A 361 -4.92 -33.86 1.36
CA VAL A 361 -5.64 -33.00 0.40
C VAL A 361 -4.88 -31.66 0.32
N PRO A 362 -4.68 -31.07 -0.87
CA PRO A 362 -4.07 -29.76 -1.03
C PRO A 362 -5.03 -28.65 -0.60
N GLU A 363 -5.31 -28.61 0.71
CA GLU A 363 -6.27 -27.73 1.34
C GLU A 363 -5.73 -27.22 2.69
N ASN A 364 -5.85 -25.92 2.90
CA ASN A 364 -5.55 -25.25 4.15
C ASN A 364 -6.85 -24.74 4.76
N ARG A 365 -7.01 -24.92 6.07
CA ARG A 365 -8.15 -24.39 6.83
C ARG A 365 -7.65 -23.48 7.92
N TYR A 366 -8.40 -22.41 8.18
CA TYR A 366 -8.04 -21.37 9.12
C TYR A 366 -9.22 -21.06 10.04
N THR A 367 -8.91 -20.88 11.31
CA THR A 367 -9.89 -20.49 12.32
C THR A 367 -9.38 -19.24 13.02
N CYS A 368 -10.24 -18.24 13.16
CA CYS A 368 -9.95 -17.00 13.88
C CYS A 368 -10.72 -16.91 15.19
N ASP A 369 -10.20 -16.15 16.14
CA ASP A 369 -10.95 -15.68 17.31
C ASP A 369 -11.91 -14.52 16.96
N SER A 370 -12.68 -14.04 17.93
CA SER A 370 -13.61 -12.91 17.74
C SER A 370 -12.93 -11.57 17.42
N LEU A 371 -11.60 -11.47 17.58
CA LEU A 371 -10.80 -10.30 17.20
C LEU A 371 -10.13 -10.49 15.84
N TYR A 372 -10.49 -11.55 15.11
CA TYR A 372 -9.97 -11.93 13.80
C TYR A 372 -8.47 -12.25 13.78
N ARG A 373 -7.94 -12.72 14.92
CA ARG A 373 -6.57 -13.25 15.03
C ARG A 373 -6.60 -14.75 14.70
N LEU A 374 -5.62 -15.21 13.92
CA LEU A 374 -5.53 -16.61 13.50
C LEU A 374 -5.17 -17.51 14.67
N VAL A 375 -6.08 -18.36 15.15
CA VAL A 375 -5.81 -19.25 16.30
C VAL A 375 -5.51 -20.69 15.91
N SER A 376 -5.90 -21.11 14.70
CA SER A 376 -5.58 -22.44 14.18
C SER A 376 -5.43 -22.42 12.67
N ALA A 377 -4.46 -23.17 12.15
CA ALA A 377 -4.24 -23.39 10.73
C ALA A 377 -3.85 -24.84 10.43
N THR A 378 -4.47 -25.43 9.42
CA THR A 378 -4.04 -26.72 8.85
C THR A 378 -3.39 -26.51 7.49
N GLY A 379 -2.56 -27.47 7.08
CA GLY A 379 -1.97 -27.50 5.76
C GLY A 379 -1.15 -28.75 5.54
N ARG A 380 -0.32 -28.75 4.50
CA ARG A 380 0.67 -29.80 4.23
C ARG A 380 2.08 -29.27 4.38
N GLU A 381 2.98 -30.15 4.77
CA GLU A 381 4.42 -29.89 4.83
C GLU A 381 5.18 -31.07 4.24
N MET A 382 6.46 -30.88 3.90
CA MET A 382 7.31 -32.00 3.56
C MET A 382 7.45 -32.94 4.76
N ALA A 383 7.40 -34.26 4.54
CA ALA A 383 7.51 -35.26 5.60
C ALA A 383 8.85 -35.20 6.36
N ASN A 384 9.87 -34.58 5.75
CA ASN A 384 11.18 -34.30 6.33
C ASN A 384 11.37 -32.82 6.75
N ALA A 385 10.31 -32.02 6.86
CA ALA A 385 10.40 -30.59 7.18
C ALA A 385 11.09 -30.31 8.53
N GLY A 386 10.91 -31.19 9.52
CA GLY A 386 11.49 -31.05 10.86
C GLY A 386 10.94 -29.83 11.62
N ARG A 387 11.67 -29.38 12.64
CA ARG A 387 11.31 -28.18 13.42
C ARG A 387 11.66 -26.92 12.64
N GLN A 388 10.69 -26.01 12.50
CA GLN A 388 10.94 -24.70 11.89
C GLN A 388 11.96 -23.90 12.72
N GLY A 389 12.98 -23.34 12.05
CA GLY A 389 13.94 -22.40 12.62
C GLY A 389 14.23 -21.24 11.66
N CYS A 390 15.45 -20.68 11.76
CA CYS A 390 15.93 -19.63 10.86
C CYS A 390 16.43 -20.16 9.50
N ASN A 391 16.59 -21.46 9.32
CA ASN A 391 17.03 -22.07 8.06
C ASN A 391 15.85 -22.46 7.17
N LEU A 392 16.07 -22.49 5.85
CA LEU A 392 15.13 -23.13 4.93
C LEU A 392 15.25 -24.66 5.09
N PRO A 393 14.16 -25.41 4.88
CA PRO A 393 14.29 -26.85 4.69
C PRO A 393 15.10 -27.12 3.42
N SER A 394 15.81 -28.25 3.38
CA SER A 394 16.50 -28.68 2.15
C SER A 394 15.48 -28.85 1.02
N ALA A 395 15.80 -28.30 -0.15
CA ALA A 395 14.94 -28.45 -1.33
C ALA A 395 14.90 -29.92 -1.77
N THR A 396 13.71 -30.44 -2.04
CA THR A 396 13.56 -31.75 -2.66
C THR A 396 13.81 -31.64 -4.17
N ILE A 397 14.81 -32.38 -4.66
CA ILE A 397 15.30 -32.37 -6.06
C ILE A 397 15.44 -33.82 -6.55
N PRO A 398 15.01 -34.15 -7.79
CA PRO A 398 14.25 -33.31 -8.72
C PRO A 398 12.81 -33.08 -8.22
N LEU A 399 11.98 -32.40 -9.02
CA LEU A 399 10.54 -32.28 -8.73
C LEU A 399 9.97 -33.70 -8.49
N PRO A 400 9.24 -33.95 -7.38
CA PRO A 400 8.80 -35.30 -7.04
C PRO A 400 7.95 -35.92 -8.15
N ALA A 401 8.39 -37.06 -8.70
CA ALA A 401 7.61 -37.85 -9.66
C ALA A 401 6.47 -38.62 -8.97
N ASP A 402 6.72 -39.05 -7.72
CA ASP A 402 5.75 -39.66 -6.82
C ASP A 402 5.58 -38.84 -5.55
N SER A 403 4.35 -38.89 -5.04
CA SER A 403 3.76 -37.92 -4.14
C SER A 403 4.05 -38.07 -2.66
N SER A 404 4.80 -39.10 -2.29
CA SER A 404 4.94 -39.61 -0.92
C SER A 404 5.80 -38.72 -0.01
N ALA A 405 5.90 -37.42 -0.32
CA ALA A 405 6.77 -36.47 0.35
C ALA A 405 6.02 -35.50 1.28
N TYR A 406 4.69 -35.57 1.39
CA TYR A 406 3.91 -34.62 2.19
C TYR A 406 3.11 -35.29 3.31
N THR A 407 3.02 -34.60 4.44
CA THR A 407 2.13 -34.94 5.57
C THR A 407 1.26 -33.73 5.90
N ASN A 408 0.07 -33.96 6.45
CA ASN A 408 -0.73 -32.87 7.01
C ASN A 408 -0.13 -32.41 8.34
N TYR A 409 -0.23 -31.11 8.61
CA TYR A 409 0.04 -30.51 9.91
C TYR A 409 -1.16 -29.70 10.40
N THR A 410 -1.20 -29.50 11.72
CA THR A 410 -2.01 -28.48 12.39
C THR A 410 -1.10 -27.59 13.22
N ARG A 411 -1.29 -26.28 13.13
CA ARG A 411 -0.68 -25.29 14.02
C ARG A 411 -1.77 -24.58 14.82
N THR A 412 -1.56 -24.43 16.12
CA THR A 412 -2.37 -23.56 16.98
C THR A 412 -1.52 -22.40 17.49
N TYR A 413 -2.17 -21.25 17.65
CA TYR A 413 -1.53 -19.98 17.98
C TYR A 413 -2.17 -19.38 19.22
N THR A 414 -1.34 -19.05 20.22
CA THR A 414 -1.79 -18.47 21.48
C THR A 414 -1.36 -17.01 21.57
N TYR A 415 -2.28 -16.15 21.98
CA TYR A 415 -2.03 -14.70 22.11
C TYR A 415 -2.38 -14.18 23.50
N ASP A 416 -1.61 -13.21 23.98
CA ASP A 416 -1.97 -12.47 25.20
C ASP A 416 -3.05 -11.38 24.95
N SER A 417 -3.34 -10.60 26.00
CA SER A 417 -4.29 -9.46 25.99
C SER A 417 -3.83 -8.27 25.14
N ALA A 418 -2.52 -8.11 24.92
CA ALA A 418 -1.93 -7.05 24.10
C ALA A 418 -1.73 -7.48 22.63
N GLY A 419 -2.07 -8.73 22.30
CA GLY A 419 -1.94 -9.29 20.96
C GLY A 419 -0.54 -9.77 20.62
N ASN A 420 0.31 -10.02 21.61
CA ASN A 420 1.57 -10.73 21.39
C ASN A 420 1.29 -12.20 21.10
N LEU A 421 1.87 -12.75 20.03
CA LEU A 421 1.96 -14.20 19.83
C LEU A 421 2.93 -14.75 20.89
N THR A 422 2.44 -15.62 21.76
CA THR A 422 3.21 -16.21 22.88
C THR A 422 3.57 -17.67 22.62
N GLN A 423 2.81 -18.37 21.77
CA GLN A 423 3.08 -19.77 21.48
C GLN A 423 2.62 -20.15 20.06
N ILE A 424 3.43 -20.95 19.39
CA ILE A 424 3.07 -21.69 18.17
C ILE A 424 3.22 -23.17 18.50
N SER A 425 2.12 -23.91 18.62
CA SER A 425 2.14 -25.36 18.80
C SER A 425 1.94 -26.02 17.44
N HIS A 426 2.87 -26.88 17.05
CA HIS A 426 2.87 -27.58 15.77
C HIS A 426 2.70 -29.07 15.99
N SER A 427 1.79 -29.69 15.23
CA SER A 427 1.55 -31.11 15.24
C SER A 427 1.42 -31.67 13.83
N ALA A 428 2.32 -32.57 13.44
CA ALA A 428 2.20 -33.43 12.28
C ALA A 428 2.32 -34.91 12.73
N PRO A 429 1.19 -35.55 13.09
CA PRO A 429 1.20 -36.87 13.73
C PRO A 429 1.81 -38.00 12.89
N ALA A 430 1.67 -37.97 11.56
CA ALA A 430 2.11 -39.06 10.69
C ALA A 430 3.65 -39.21 10.60
N THR A 431 4.39 -38.12 10.86
CA THR A 431 5.85 -38.08 10.95
C THR A 431 6.35 -38.05 12.40
N GLY A 432 5.45 -37.82 13.37
CA GLY A 432 5.83 -37.56 14.76
C GLY A 432 6.45 -36.17 14.97
N ASN A 433 6.38 -35.27 13.99
CA ASN A 433 6.92 -33.91 14.06
C ASN A 433 5.97 -33.03 14.90
N ASN A 434 6.11 -33.12 16.22
CA ASN A 434 5.33 -32.32 17.18
C ASN A 434 6.30 -31.48 18.00
N TYR A 435 6.10 -30.16 18.02
CA TYR A 435 6.94 -29.24 18.78
C TYR A 435 6.19 -27.96 19.11
N THR A 436 6.68 -27.27 20.13
CA THR A 436 6.17 -25.96 20.52
C THR A 436 7.29 -24.93 20.35
N THR A 437 6.92 -23.75 19.86
CA THR A 437 7.77 -22.56 19.85
C THR A 437 7.16 -21.54 20.79
N ASP A 438 7.80 -21.38 21.95
CA ASP A 438 7.38 -20.41 22.96
C ASP A 438 8.11 -19.08 22.77
N ILE A 439 7.37 -17.99 22.94
CA ILE A 439 7.88 -16.63 22.93
C ILE A 439 7.62 -16.00 24.29
N THR A 440 8.71 -15.68 24.99
CA THR A 440 8.70 -14.97 26.25
C THR A 440 8.50 -13.48 25.99
N VAL A 441 7.40 -12.93 26.51
CA VAL A 441 7.05 -11.51 26.40
C VAL A 441 7.43 -10.80 27.70
N SER A 442 7.91 -9.57 27.60
CA SER A 442 8.21 -8.71 28.76
C SER A 442 6.96 -8.49 29.63
N ASP A 443 7.16 -8.40 30.94
CA ASP A 443 6.12 -8.03 31.90
C ASP A 443 5.75 -6.54 31.85
N ARG A 444 6.57 -5.70 31.22
CA ARG A 444 6.42 -4.24 31.16
C ARG A 444 6.40 -3.62 29.75
N SER A 445 6.62 -4.40 28.70
CA SER A 445 6.56 -3.98 27.30
C SER A 445 6.02 -5.09 26.39
N ASN A 446 5.81 -4.82 25.10
CA ASN A 446 5.48 -5.85 24.08
C ASN A 446 6.72 -6.45 23.40
N ARG A 447 7.92 -6.16 23.91
CA ARG A 447 9.13 -6.87 23.51
C ARG A 447 8.97 -8.34 23.82
N GLY A 448 9.37 -9.20 22.89
CA GLY A 448 9.27 -10.64 23.05
C GLY A 448 10.30 -11.36 22.21
N VAL A 449 10.87 -12.42 22.78
CA VAL A 449 11.93 -13.25 22.16
C VAL A 449 11.59 -14.73 22.33
N LEU A 450 12.18 -15.58 21.50
CA LEU A 450 12.07 -17.03 21.70
C LEU A 450 12.54 -17.43 23.10
N SER A 451 11.92 -18.45 23.69
CA SER A 451 12.32 -19.01 24.99
C SER A 451 13.79 -19.47 25.04
N THR A 452 14.36 -19.81 23.88
CA THR A 452 15.78 -20.16 23.73
C THR A 452 16.75 -19.03 24.06
N LEU A 453 16.29 -17.77 24.05
CA LEU A 453 17.09 -16.62 24.50
C LEU A 453 16.87 -16.33 25.99
N THR A 454 15.63 -16.39 26.46
CA THR A 454 15.28 -16.30 27.89
C THR A 454 13.85 -16.80 28.10
N GLU A 455 13.62 -17.49 29.20
CA GLU A 455 12.28 -17.87 29.69
C GLU A 455 11.76 -16.89 30.76
N ASN A 456 12.61 -15.97 31.22
CA ASN A 456 12.25 -14.98 32.24
C ASN A 456 11.75 -13.67 31.58
N PRO A 457 10.47 -13.29 31.77
CA PRO A 457 9.89 -12.03 31.25
C PRO A 457 10.69 -10.78 31.62
N SER A 458 11.20 -10.68 32.84
CA SER A 458 11.94 -9.49 33.30
C SER A 458 13.31 -9.34 32.62
N GLY A 459 13.84 -10.43 32.06
CA GLY A 459 15.08 -10.43 31.28
C GLY A 459 14.90 -10.04 29.81
N VAL A 460 13.65 -9.94 29.31
CA VAL A 460 13.39 -9.72 27.87
C VAL A 460 13.85 -8.35 27.40
N ASP A 461 13.53 -7.28 28.14
CA ASP A 461 13.83 -5.91 27.70
C ASP A 461 15.33 -5.63 27.58
N ALA A 462 16.16 -6.33 28.37
CA ALA A 462 17.61 -6.27 28.31
C ALA A 462 18.18 -6.82 27.00
N LEU A 463 17.40 -7.58 26.22
CA LEU A 463 17.75 -8.07 24.88
C LEU A 463 17.38 -7.08 23.77
N PHE A 464 16.92 -5.87 24.11
CA PHE A 464 16.61 -4.81 23.16
C PHE A 464 17.43 -3.55 23.44
N THR A 465 17.54 -2.68 22.44
CA THR A 465 18.01 -1.29 22.61
C THR A 465 16.94 -0.43 23.27
N ALA A 466 17.28 0.79 23.66
CA ALA A 466 16.28 1.78 24.11
C ALA A 466 15.17 2.00 23.06
N GLY A 467 15.55 2.13 21.78
CA GLY A 467 14.63 2.31 20.65
C GLY A 467 13.78 1.09 20.28
N GLY A 468 13.93 -0.05 20.97
CA GLY A 468 13.12 -1.25 20.72
C GLY A 468 13.64 -2.17 19.61
N GLN A 469 14.95 -2.16 19.35
CA GLN A 469 15.57 -3.06 18.38
C GLN A 469 16.20 -4.27 19.09
N GLN A 470 15.93 -5.49 18.61
CA GLN A 470 16.46 -6.72 19.22
C GLN A 470 17.98 -6.82 19.05
N LYS A 471 18.71 -7.18 20.10
CA LYS A 471 20.19 -7.23 20.13
C LYS A 471 20.78 -8.62 19.83
N GLN A 472 19.99 -9.69 19.97
CA GLN A 472 20.41 -11.05 19.63
C GLN A 472 19.33 -11.75 18.83
N LEU A 473 19.67 -12.29 17.66
CA LEU A 473 18.72 -13.00 16.77
C LEU A 473 18.40 -14.41 17.29
N GLN A 474 19.46 -15.11 17.68
CA GLN A 474 19.52 -16.46 18.25
C GLN A 474 20.64 -16.45 19.31
N PRO A 475 20.74 -17.47 20.18
CA PRO A 475 21.86 -17.56 21.12
C PRO A 475 23.22 -17.43 20.40
N GLY A 476 24.01 -16.42 20.78
CA GLY A 476 25.32 -16.13 20.18
C GLY A 476 25.30 -15.35 18.86
N GLN A 477 24.13 -15.04 18.29
CA GLN A 477 24.02 -14.27 17.05
C GLN A 477 23.64 -12.81 17.33
N ASN A 478 24.63 -11.93 17.40
CA ASN A 478 24.43 -10.52 17.72
C ASN A 478 23.88 -9.71 16.54
N LEU A 479 23.09 -8.69 16.87
CA LEU A 479 22.49 -7.72 15.95
C LEU A 479 23.00 -6.32 16.29
N VAL A 480 23.54 -5.62 15.30
CA VAL A 480 24.01 -4.24 15.42
C VAL A 480 23.11 -3.35 14.57
N TRP A 481 22.75 -2.19 15.10
CA TRP A 481 21.82 -1.25 14.49
C TRP A 481 22.48 0.09 14.20
N THR A 482 22.03 0.78 13.15
CA THR A 482 22.43 2.16 12.87
C THR A 482 21.78 3.12 13.87
N PRO A 483 22.26 4.37 13.99
CA PRO A 483 21.58 5.40 14.77
C PRO A 483 20.13 5.66 14.33
N ARG A 484 19.79 5.30 13.08
CA ARG A 484 18.42 5.36 12.51
C ARG A 484 17.57 4.13 12.80
N ASN A 485 18.07 3.20 13.63
CA ASN A 485 17.43 1.93 13.96
C ASN A 485 17.25 1.00 12.75
N GLU A 486 18.12 1.09 11.75
CA GLU A 486 18.21 0.15 10.63
C GLU A 486 19.20 -0.96 10.99
N LEU A 487 18.96 -2.20 10.54
CA LEU A 487 19.88 -3.31 10.84
C LEU A 487 21.20 -3.10 10.09
N LEU A 488 22.31 -2.89 10.80
CA LEU A 488 23.63 -2.65 10.21
C LEU A 488 24.38 -3.95 9.95
N LYS A 489 24.37 -4.87 10.92
CA LYS A 489 25.17 -6.09 10.89
C LYS A 489 24.52 -7.21 11.70
N VAL A 490 24.61 -8.43 11.18
CA VAL A 490 24.32 -9.69 11.87
C VAL A 490 25.62 -10.50 11.90
N THR A 491 25.88 -11.16 13.03
CA THR A 491 27.01 -12.10 13.16
C THR A 491 26.45 -13.53 13.25
N PRO A 492 26.35 -14.29 12.14
CA PRO A 492 25.73 -15.61 12.15
C PRO A 492 26.54 -16.68 12.89
N VAL A 493 27.88 -16.62 12.81
CA VAL A 493 28.80 -17.55 13.46
C VAL A 493 29.95 -16.78 14.09
N VAL A 494 30.03 -16.83 15.42
CA VAL A 494 31.17 -16.32 16.19
C VAL A 494 32.26 -17.40 16.24
N ARG A 495 33.52 -17.03 16.01
CA ARG A 495 34.65 -17.98 15.97
C ARG A 495 35.76 -17.56 16.92
N ASP A 496 36.23 -18.51 17.72
CA ASP A 496 37.36 -18.27 18.62
C ASP A 496 38.67 -18.10 17.83
N GLY A 497 39.32 -16.94 17.98
CA GLY A 497 40.66 -16.68 17.41
C GLY A 497 40.72 -16.48 15.89
N SER A 498 39.58 -16.38 15.20
CA SER A 498 39.50 -16.06 13.76
C SER A 498 38.37 -15.05 13.49
N THR A 499 38.29 -14.50 12.27
CA THR A 499 37.25 -13.53 11.93
C THR A 499 35.87 -14.20 11.85
N ASP A 500 34.90 -13.63 12.56
CA ASP A 500 33.50 -14.10 12.52
C ASP A 500 32.90 -14.04 11.12
N ASP A 501 31.92 -14.91 10.86
CA ASP A 501 31.06 -14.74 9.69
C ASP A 501 30.15 -13.53 9.94
N ARG A 502 29.86 -12.76 8.89
CA ARG A 502 29.01 -11.56 9.00
C ARG A 502 28.10 -11.38 7.80
N GLU A 503 26.93 -10.81 8.03
CA GLU A 503 26.12 -10.19 6.99
C GLU A 503 25.87 -8.72 7.39
N SER A 504 26.11 -7.80 6.47
CA SER A 504 26.02 -6.36 6.73
C SER A 504 25.26 -5.64 5.63
N TYR A 505 24.68 -4.49 5.99
CA TYR A 505 23.72 -3.78 5.14
C TYR A 505 24.01 -2.28 5.11
N ARG A 506 23.61 -1.63 4.01
CA ARG A 506 23.67 -0.18 3.84
C ARG A 506 22.36 0.34 3.26
N TYR A 507 21.94 1.52 3.69
CA TYR A 507 20.67 2.12 3.33
C TYR A 507 20.87 3.53 2.75
N ASP A 508 19.97 3.96 1.87
CA ASP A 508 19.89 5.35 1.42
C ASP A 508 19.24 6.26 2.48
N GLY A 509 19.14 7.57 2.18
CA GLY A 509 18.52 8.54 3.07
C GLY A 509 17.05 8.25 3.41
N GLY A 510 16.37 7.43 2.59
CA GLY A 510 15.00 6.95 2.80
C GLY A 510 14.90 5.61 3.53
N SER A 511 16.00 5.13 4.10
CA SER A 511 16.15 3.84 4.78
C SER A 511 15.85 2.62 3.90
N GLN A 512 16.00 2.74 2.57
CA GLN A 512 15.90 1.59 1.67
C GLN A 512 17.26 0.94 1.47
N ARG A 513 17.32 -0.38 1.55
CA ARG A 513 18.56 -1.15 1.44
C ARG A 513 19.14 -1.00 0.03
N CYS A 514 20.35 -0.47 -0.05
CA CYS A 514 21.10 -0.33 -1.31
C CYS A 514 22.20 -1.39 -1.44
N LEU A 515 22.70 -1.93 -0.33
CA LEU A 515 23.78 -2.91 -0.35
C LEU A 515 23.60 -3.97 0.73
N LYS A 516 23.92 -5.21 0.38
CA LYS A 516 24.10 -6.34 1.29
C LYS A 516 25.45 -7.00 1.02
N VAL A 517 26.22 -7.28 2.06
CA VAL A 517 27.51 -7.99 1.97
C VAL A 517 27.54 -9.08 3.01
N SER A 518 27.71 -10.32 2.56
CA SER A 518 27.83 -11.52 3.39
C SER A 518 29.26 -12.07 3.25
N VAL A 519 29.95 -12.26 4.36
CA VAL A 519 31.31 -12.79 4.44
C VAL A 519 31.29 -14.04 5.30
N GLN A 520 31.76 -15.16 4.75
CA GLN A 520 31.80 -16.45 5.41
C GLN A 520 33.18 -17.08 5.21
N ASN A 521 33.81 -17.64 6.24
CA ASN A 521 35.03 -18.43 6.00
C ASN A 521 34.71 -19.90 5.74
N THR A 522 35.21 -20.41 4.62
CA THR A 522 35.04 -21.77 4.10
C THR A 522 36.41 -22.45 4.02
N GLY A 523 36.67 -23.40 4.93
CA GLY A 523 38.00 -24.04 5.04
C GLY A 523 39.10 -23.03 5.35
N SER A 524 40.12 -22.95 4.48
CA SER A 524 41.24 -21.99 4.57
C SER A 524 41.00 -20.67 3.82
N SER A 525 39.81 -20.45 3.26
CA SER A 525 39.51 -19.28 2.43
C SER A 525 38.27 -18.52 2.88
N THR A 526 38.15 -17.26 2.45
CA THR A 526 36.96 -16.44 2.69
C THR A 526 36.13 -16.35 1.43
N GLN A 527 34.82 -16.54 1.56
CA GLN A 527 33.82 -16.25 0.55
C GLN A 527 33.11 -14.95 0.89
N THR A 528 32.96 -14.06 -0.08
CA THR A 528 32.22 -12.80 0.03
C THR A 528 31.16 -12.77 -1.06
N GLN A 529 29.91 -12.62 -0.64
CA GLN A 529 28.77 -12.39 -1.52
C GLN A 529 28.31 -10.94 -1.35
N ARG A 530 28.17 -10.23 -2.46
CA ARG A 530 27.79 -8.82 -2.48
C ARG A 530 26.59 -8.65 -3.38
N THR A 531 25.55 -7.99 -2.87
CA THR A 531 24.35 -7.62 -3.63
C THR A 531 24.12 -6.12 -3.55
N LEU A 532 24.21 -5.44 -4.69
CA LEU A 532 23.86 -4.03 -4.85
C LEU A 532 22.47 -3.92 -5.48
N TYR A 533 21.56 -3.23 -4.79
CA TYR A 533 20.17 -3.03 -5.22
C TYR A 533 20.03 -1.68 -5.94
N LEU A 534 19.56 -1.72 -7.18
CA LEU A 534 19.36 -0.57 -8.06
C LEU A 534 17.95 -0.60 -8.67
N PRO A 535 17.46 0.52 -9.23
CA PRO A 535 16.16 0.52 -9.90
C PRO A 535 16.08 -0.53 -11.01
N GLY A 536 15.22 -1.55 -10.84
CA GLY A 536 15.00 -2.61 -11.82
C GLY A 536 16.14 -3.64 -11.92
N LEU A 537 17.13 -3.63 -11.02
CA LEU A 537 18.35 -4.43 -11.16
C LEU A 537 18.98 -4.78 -9.80
N GLU A 538 19.40 -6.03 -9.63
CA GLU A 538 20.32 -6.42 -8.55
C GLU A 538 21.64 -6.88 -9.16
N LEU A 539 22.75 -6.27 -8.73
CA LEU A 539 24.10 -6.70 -9.13
C LEU A 539 24.68 -7.58 -8.03
N ARG A 540 24.92 -8.85 -8.37
CA ARG A 540 25.37 -9.89 -7.45
C ARG A 540 26.75 -10.38 -7.85
N THR A 541 27.71 -10.31 -6.93
CA THR A 541 29.06 -10.83 -7.15
C THR A 541 29.45 -11.77 -6.01
N THR A 542 30.06 -12.89 -6.35
CA THR A 542 30.66 -13.84 -5.40
C THR A 542 32.15 -13.90 -5.62
N VAL A 543 32.92 -13.64 -4.56
CA VAL A 543 34.38 -13.74 -4.54
C VAL A 543 34.76 -14.83 -3.53
N SER A 544 35.57 -15.81 -3.95
CA SER A 544 36.08 -16.86 -3.07
C SER A 544 37.60 -16.91 -3.16
N GLY A 545 38.30 -16.86 -2.02
CA GLY A 545 39.77 -16.88 -2.00
C GLY A 545 40.42 -15.71 -2.76
N GLY A 546 39.76 -14.54 -2.79
CA GLY A 546 40.24 -13.35 -3.50
C GLY A 546 40.01 -13.36 -5.03
N LYS A 547 39.38 -14.41 -5.57
CA LYS A 547 39.01 -14.50 -6.98
C LYS A 547 37.51 -14.39 -7.15
N GLU A 548 37.05 -13.57 -8.09
CA GLU A 548 35.64 -13.53 -8.50
C GLU A 548 35.27 -14.88 -9.13
N THR A 549 34.32 -15.57 -8.50
CA THR A 549 33.80 -16.87 -8.94
C THR A 549 32.46 -16.74 -9.66
N GLU A 550 31.73 -15.63 -9.45
CA GLU A 550 30.45 -15.36 -10.09
C GLU A 550 30.17 -13.85 -10.17
N SER A 551 29.63 -13.41 -11.30
CA SER A 551 29.04 -12.08 -11.48
C SER A 551 27.74 -12.20 -12.26
N LEU A 552 26.65 -11.78 -11.60
CA LEU A 552 25.27 -12.01 -12.01
C LEU A 552 24.48 -10.70 -11.93
N GLU A 553 23.85 -10.34 -13.04
CA GLU A 553 22.83 -9.32 -13.13
C GLU A 553 21.45 -9.97 -12.98
N VAL A 554 20.68 -9.54 -11.98
CA VAL A 554 19.29 -9.96 -11.81
C VAL A 554 18.39 -8.80 -12.22
N ILE A 555 17.90 -8.83 -13.45
CA ILE A 555 16.95 -7.85 -13.96
C ILE A 555 15.58 -8.15 -13.34
N THR A 556 14.96 -7.16 -12.70
CA THR A 556 13.67 -7.29 -12.02
C THR A 556 12.59 -6.53 -12.79
N VAL A 557 11.69 -7.28 -13.44
CA VAL A 557 10.62 -6.73 -14.27
C VAL A 557 9.29 -6.83 -13.54
N GLY A 558 8.75 -5.68 -13.15
CA GLY A 558 7.55 -5.58 -12.33
C GLY A 558 7.78 -5.65 -10.82
N GLU A 559 6.70 -5.53 -10.06
CA GLU A 559 6.75 -5.45 -8.60
C GLU A 559 6.69 -6.83 -7.95
N ALA A 560 7.54 -7.06 -6.95
CA ALA A 560 7.55 -8.30 -6.17
C ALA A 560 6.21 -8.52 -5.45
N GLY A 561 5.72 -9.76 -5.47
CA GLY A 561 4.39 -10.11 -4.95
C GLY A 561 3.22 -9.64 -5.83
N CYS A 562 3.49 -9.30 -7.10
CA CYS A 562 2.50 -8.96 -8.13
C CYS A 562 2.78 -9.71 -9.46
N ALA A 563 3.22 -10.96 -9.38
CA ALA A 563 3.73 -11.79 -10.47
C ALA A 563 4.97 -11.19 -11.14
N GLN A 564 6.01 -10.89 -10.34
CA GLN A 564 7.28 -10.37 -10.83
C GLN A 564 7.98 -11.38 -11.75
N VAL A 565 8.68 -10.88 -12.77
CA VAL A 565 9.56 -11.67 -13.62
C VAL A 565 11.00 -11.26 -13.34
N ARG A 566 11.88 -12.25 -13.12
CA ARG A 566 13.32 -12.04 -12.91
C ARG A 566 14.09 -12.64 -14.08
N VAL A 567 15.10 -11.96 -14.58
CA VAL A 567 16.02 -12.52 -15.59
C VAL A 567 17.42 -12.57 -14.99
N LEU A 568 18.00 -13.76 -15.01
CA LEU A 568 19.36 -14.01 -14.53
C LEU A 568 20.31 -13.95 -15.73
N HIS A 569 21.18 -12.94 -15.75
CA HIS A 569 22.18 -12.73 -16.79
C HIS A 569 23.59 -12.76 -16.18
N TRP A 570 24.39 -13.77 -16.53
CA TRP A 570 25.75 -13.91 -16.00
C TRP A 570 26.77 -13.25 -16.91
N THR A 571 27.59 -12.38 -16.33
CA THR A 571 28.78 -11.83 -17.02
C THR A 571 30.03 -12.66 -16.74
N ALA A 572 30.06 -13.40 -15.62
CA ALA A 572 31.10 -14.38 -15.29
C ALA A 572 30.56 -15.49 -14.37
N GLY A 573 31.18 -16.68 -14.42
CA GLY A 573 30.92 -17.75 -13.44
C GLY A 573 29.56 -18.45 -13.54
N ARG A 574 28.92 -18.45 -14.72
CA ARG A 574 27.64 -19.12 -14.95
C ARG A 574 27.70 -20.61 -14.58
N PRO A 575 26.72 -21.15 -13.84
CA PRO A 575 26.61 -22.59 -13.58
C PRO A 575 26.61 -23.41 -14.88
N ALA A 576 27.37 -24.51 -14.91
CA ALA A 576 27.57 -25.32 -16.12
C ALA A 576 26.28 -25.96 -16.67
N GLU A 577 25.27 -26.16 -15.83
CA GLU A 577 23.96 -26.69 -16.20
C GLU A 577 23.05 -25.68 -16.92
N LEU A 578 23.44 -24.40 -16.98
CA LEU A 578 22.71 -23.36 -17.69
C LEU A 578 23.39 -23.02 -19.02
N THR A 579 22.60 -22.97 -20.10
CA THR A 579 23.10 -22.68 -21.46
C THR A 579 23.09 -21.19 -21.81
N GLY A 580 22.40 -20.35 -21.04
CA GLY A 580 22.16 -18.94 -21.31
C GLY A 580 21.51 -18.22 -20.15
N ASP A 581 20.96 -17.04 -20.44
CA ASP A 581 20.16 -16.28 -19.50
C ASP A 581 18.89 -17.05 -19.12
N GLN A 582 18.45 -16.90 -17.88
CA GLN A 582 17.27 -17.60 -17.38
C GLN A 582 16.19 -16.62 -16.95
N THR A 583 15.07 -16.62 -17.65
CA THR A 583 13.83 -15.94 -17.22
C THR A 583 13.10 -16.80 -16.19
N ARG A 584 12.69 -16.19 -15.07
CA ARG A 584 11.94 -16.80 -13.97
C ARG A 584 10.66 -16.00 -13.73
N TYR A 585 9.52 -16.59 -14.06
CA TYR A 585 8.19 -16.03 -13.82
C TYR A 585 7.68 -16.47 -12.45
N SER A 586 7.44 -15.53 -11.53
CA SER A 586 6.80 -15.82 -10.24
C SER A 586 5.28 -15.79 -10.35
N TYR A 587 4.62 -16.75 -9.71
CA TYR A 587 3.17 -16.78 -9.53
C TYR A 587 2.85 -16.82 -8.04
N ASP A 588 2.10 -15.81 -7.62
CA ASP A 588 1.94 -15.48 -6.21
C ASP A 588 0.54 -15.84 -5.69
N ASN A 589 0.42 -16.05 -4.38
CA ASN A 589 -0.89 -16.19 -3.72
C ASN A 589 -1.49 -14.83 -3.34
N LEU A 590 -2.65 -14.82 -2.65
CA LEU A 590 -3.35 -13.61 -2.19
C LEU A 590 -2.45 -12.58 -1.48
N THR A 591 -1.51 -13.02 -0.64
CA THR A 591 -0.62 -12.12 0.12
C THR A 591 0.66 -11.77 -0.65
N GLY A 592 0.77 -12.19 -1.91
CA GLY A 592 1.94 -11.95 -2.77
C GLY A 592 3.11 -12.89 -2.48
N SER A 593 2.90 -14.00 -1.79
CA SER A 593 3.97 -14.99 -1.56
C SER A 593 4.22 -15.81 -2.84
N SER A 594 5.49 -15.92 -3.25
CA SER A 594 5.93 -16.60 -4.47
C SER A 594 5.79 -18.13 -4.35
N GLY A 595 4.67 -18.68 -4.81
CA GLY A 595 4.37 -20.10 -4.68
C GLY A 595 4.98 -20.97 -5.79
N LEU A 596 5.08 -20.43 -7.01
CA LEU A 596 5.51 -21.16 -8.19
C LEU A 596 6.47 -20.29 -9.03
N GLU A 597 7.60 -20.86 -9.44
CA GLU A 597 8.49 -20.24 -10.44
C GLU A 597 8.50 -21.07 -11.73
N LEU A 598 8.29 -20.42 -12.88
CA LEU A 598 8.35 -21.03 -14.20
C LEU A 598 9.47 -20.43 -15.06
N ASP A 599 10.00 -21.20 -16.00
CA ASP A 599 10.97 -20.70 -16.98
C ASP A 599 10.32 -20.05 -18.21
N GLY A 600 11.16 -19.64 -19.17
CA GLY A 600 10.76 -19.04 -20.44
C GLY A 600 9.91 -19.95 -21.34
N ASP A 601 9.88 -21.26 -21.08
CA ASP A 601 9.08 -22.26 -21.81
C ASP A 601 7.83 -22.69 -21.02
N GLY A 602 7.56 -22.06 -19.87
CA GLY A 602 6.42 -22.39 -19.01
C GLY A 602 6.58 -23.69 -18.22
N ASN A 603 7.82 -24.20 -18.07
CA ASN A 603 8.13 -25.37 -17.25
C ASN A 603 8.44 -24.96 -15.80
N ILE A 604 8.10 -25.84 -14.85
CA ILE A 604 8.30 -25.57 -13.43
C ILE A 604 9.79 -25.57 -13.08
N ILE A 605 10.26 -24.50 -12.46
CA ILE A 605 11.59 -24.37 -11.85
C ILE A 605 11.51 -24.80 -10.38
N SER A 606 10.61 -24.18 -9.62
CA SER A 606 10.46 -24.40 -8.18
C SER A 606 9.01 -24.25 -7.72
N MET A 607 8.66 -24.92 -6.62
CA MET A 607 7.39 -24.75 -5.90
C MET A 607 7.67 -24.58 -4.41
N GLU A 608 6.99 -23.64 -3.78
CA GLU A 608 7.14 -23.33 -2.36
C GLU A 608 5.79 -23.07 -1.68
N GLU A 609 5.58 -23.66 -0.51
CA GLU A 609 4.42 -23.38 0.34
C GLU A 609 4.87 -22.88 1.71
N TYR A 610 4.04 -22.06 2.34
CA TYR A 610 4.38 -21.36 3.57
C TYR A 610 3.42 -21.73 4.69
N TYR A 611 3.96 -21.93 5.89
CA TYR A 611 3.18 -21.76 7.13
C TYR A 611 2.62 -20.32 7.18
N PRO A 612 1.51 -20.08 7.91
CA PRO A 612 0.84 -18.77 7.91
C PRO A 612 1.75 -17.57 8.18
N TYR A 613 2.72 -17.70 9.08
CA TYR A 613 3.66 -16.63 9.43
C TYR A 613 4.96 -16.65 8.60
N GLY A 614 4.96 -17.27 7.41
CA GLY A 614 6.03 -17.14 6.41
C GLY A 614 7.21 -18.11 6.51
N GLY A 615 7.17 -19.07 7.44
CA GLY A 615 8.09 -20.20 7.40
C GLY A 615 7.80 -21.12 6.22
N THR A 616 8.81 -21.68 5.56
CA THR A 616 8.62 -22.58 4.42
C THR A 616 8.22 -23.98 4.90
N ALA A 617 7.06 -24.46 4.46
CA ALA A 617 6.53 -25.79 4.75
C ALA A 617 6.83 -26.80 3.63
N VAL A 618 6.85 -26.33 2.37
CA VAL A 618 7.22 -27.12 1.19
C VAL A 618 8.25 -26.35 0.38
N LEU A 619 9.32 -27.03 -0.06
CA LEU A 619 10.29 -26.49 -1.00
C LEU A 619 10.76 -27.59 -1.95
N THR A 620 10.37 -27.50 -3.22
CA THR A 620 10.77 -28.44 -4.28
C THR A 620 11.32 -27.68 -5.48
N ALA A 621 12.27 -28.27 -6.18
CA ALA A 621 12.86 -27.67 -7.37
C ALA A 621 13.30 -28.73 -8.39
N ARG A 622 13.37 -28.34 -9.67
CA ARG A 622 13.85 -29.24 -10.73
C ARG A 622 15.34 -29.56 -10.66
N SER A 623 16.11 -28.67 -10.04
CA SER A 623 17.58 -28.69 -9.94
C SER A 623 18.04 -27.84 -8.76
N GLN A 624 19.30 -27.99 -8.35
CA GLN A 624 19.88 -27.19 -7.27
C GLN A 624 19.94 -25.70 -7.63
N THR A 625 20.40 -25.36 -8.84
CA THR A 625 20.35 -23.98 -9.37
C THR A 625 18.93 -23.44 -9.41
N GLY A 626 17.92 -24.29 -9.65
CA GLY A 626 16.52 -23.89 -9.54
C GLY A 626 16.16 -23.33 -8.16
N ALA A 627 16.67 -23.96 -7.09
CA ALA A 627 16.44 -23.54 -5.71
C ALA A 627 17.31 -22.35 -5.27
N ASP A 628 18.59 -22.33 -5.63
CA ASP A 628 19.59 -21.41 -5.07
C ASP A 628 19.35 -19.94 -5.44
N TYR A 629 18.88 -19.68 -6.66
CA TYR A 629 18.65 -18.31 -7.15
C TYR A 629 17.25 -17.76 -6.83
N LYS A 630 16.44 -18.47 -6.03
CA LYS A 630 15.15 -17.94 -5.53
C LYS A 630 15.37 -17.14 -4.24
N THR A 631 15.31 -15.82 -4.33
CA THR A 631 15.49 -14.92 -3.18
C THR A 631 14.20 -14.32 -2.65
N VAL A 632 13.28 -13.94 -3.53
CA VAL A 632 11.94 -13.44 -3.16
C VAL A 632 11.01 -14.61 -2.88
N ARG A 633 10.37 -14.60 -1.70
CA ARG A 633 9.57 -15.73 -1.20
C ARG A 633 8.25 -15.24 -0.59
N TYR A 634 8.12 -15.28 0.73
CA TYR A 634 6.92 -14.88 1.46
C TYR A 634 6.59 -13.39 1.30
N SER A 635 5.31 -13.10 1.04
CA SER A 635 4.78 -11.73 0.86
C SER A 635 5.51 -10.87 -0.18
N GLY A 636 6.21 -11.49 -1.14
CA GLY A 636 7.00 -10.79 -2.15
C GLY A 636 8.26 -10.14 -1.57
N ARG A 637 8.79 -10.67 -0.45
CA ARG A 637 10.00 -10.16 0.20
C ARG A 637 11.18 -11.08 0.03
N GLU A 638 12.36 -10.47 -0.01
CA GLU A 638 13.62 -11.20 0.01
C GLU A 638 13.82 -11.85 1.38
N ARG A 639 14.15 -13.15 1.37
CA ARG A 639 14.62 -13.87 2.52
C ARG A 639 16.15 -13.89 2.52
N ASP A 640 16.75 -13.24 3.50
CA ASP A 640 18.20 -13.19 3.63
C ASP A 640 18.77 -14.52 4.15
N ALA A 641 20.10 -14.68 4.09
CA ALA A 641 20.78 -15.88 4.57
C ALA A 641 20.58 -16.10 6.08
N THR A 642 20.38 -15.01 6.83
CA THR A 642 20.01 -15.01 8.25
C THR A 642 18.63 -15.61 8.55
N GLY A 643 17.82 -15.83 7.52
CA GLY A 643 16.43 -16.27 7.62
C GLY A 643 15.41 -15.15 7.82
N LEU A 644 15.88 -13.92 8.05
CA LEU A 644 15.02 -12.76 8.15
C LEU A 644 14.43 -12.39 6.79
N TYR A 645 13.21 -11.86 6.81
CA TYR A 645 12.62 -11.22 5.64
C TYR A 645 12.83 -9.70 5.72
N TYR A 646 13.38 -9.11 4.67
CA TYR A 646 13.53 -7.66 4.57
C TYR A 646 12.28 -7.03 3.92
N TYR A 647 11.56 -6.18 4.66
CA TYR A 647 10.35 -5.53 4.17
C TYR A 647 10.56 -4.11 3.64
N GLY A 648 11.69 -3.48 3.97
CA GLY A 648 11.94 -2.07 3.70
C GLY A 648 12.43 -1.38 4.96
N TYR A 649 11.52 -1.01 5.86
CA TYR A 649 11.85 -0.34 7.12
C TYR A 649 12.14 -1.28 8.28
N ARG A 650 11.70 -2.54 8.19
CA ARG A 650 11.93 -3.55 9.23
C ARG A 650 12.32 -4.91 8.66
N TYR A 651 12.97 -5.70 9.51
CA TYR A 651 13.21 -7.11 9.30
C TYR A 651 12.20 -7.94 10.09
N TYR A 652 11.75 -9.05 9.50
CA TYR A 652 10.71 -9.92 10.04
C TYR A 652 11.23 -11.32 10.37
N GLN A 653 10.82 -11.87 11.52
CA GLN A 653 11.18 -13.21 11.98
C GLN A 653 10.04 -14.21 11.73
N PRO A 654 10.07 -15.00 10.65
CA PRO A 654 8.98 -15.92 10.31
C PRO A 654 8.81 -17.08 11.30
N TRP A 655 9.85 -17.39 12.09
CA TRP A 655 9.79 -18.43 13.14
C TRP A 655 9.20 -17.92 14.46
N ALA A 656 9.22 -16.61 14.71
CA ALA A 656 8.66 -15.99 15.91
C ALA A 656 7.32 -15.30 15.67
N GLY A 657 6.96 -15.07 14.40
CA GLY A 657 5.70 -14.43 14.02
C GLY A 657 5.64 -12.93 14.37
N ARG A 658 6.79 -12.25 14.50
CA ARG A 658 6.89 -10.83 14.89
C ARG A 658 8.04 -10.09 14.22
N TRP A 659 8.01 -8.76 14.31
CA TRP A 659 9.05 -7.87 13.81
C TRP A 659 10.29 -7.87 14.71
N LEU A 660 11.48 -7.70 14.11
CA LEU A 660 12.77 -7.66 14.81
C LEU A 660 13.01 -6.33 15.55
N GLY A 661 12.25 -5.29 15.22
CA GLY A 661 12.32 -3.97 15.85
C GLY A 661 10.94 -3.32 15.92
N ALA A 662 10.80 -2.37 16.83
CA ALA A 662 9.58 -1.60 17.01
C ALA A 662 9.20 -0.82 15.73
N ASP A 663 7.89 -0.65 15.50
CA ASP A 663 7.35 0.06 14.34
C ASP A 663 7.82 1.53 14.29
N PRO A 664 8.54 1.96 13.24
CA PRO A 664 8.97 3.35 13.12
C PRO A 664 7.82 4.32 12.80
N ALA A 665 6.64 3.83 12.41
CA ALA A 665 5.42 4.63 12.29
C ALA A 665 4.68 4.82 13.63
N GLY A 666 5.20 4.24 14.72
CA GLY A 666 4.58 4.31 16.04
C GLY A 666 3.22 3.62 16.06
N THR A 667 2.22 4.26 16.66
CA THR A 667 0.90 3.65 16.94
C THR A 667 -0.05 3.60 15.75
N ALA A 668 0.44 3.81 14.52
CA ALA A 668 -0.37 3.85 13.29
C ALA A 668 -1.17 2.56 13.05
N ASP A 669 -0.66 1.40 13.48
CA ASP A 669 -1.33 0.10 13.37
C ASP A 669 -1.64 -0.55 14.74
N GLY A 670 -1.75 0.29 15.79
CA GLY A 670 -2.08 -0.11 17.16
C GLY A 670 -0.96 0.09 18.18
N LEU A 671 -1.24 -0.19 19.46
CA LEU A 671 -0.28 0.06 20.56
C LEU A 671 0.88 -0.95 20.63
N ASN A 672 0.73 -2.14 20.05
CA ASN A 672 1.77 -3.15 20.04
C ASN A 672 2.67 -2.97 18.81
N LEU A 673 3.88 -2.45 19.03
CA LEU A 673 4.79 -2.07 17.96
C LEU A 673 5.54 -3.24 17.30
N PHE A 674 5.36 -4.48 17.79
CA PHE A 674 6.01 -5.69 17.28
C PHE A 674 5.04 -6.65 16.58
N ARG A 675 3.74 -6.36 16.63
CA ARG A 675 2.68 -7.22 16.09
C ARG A 675 2.76 -7.30 14.57
N MET A 676 2.77 -8.53 14.05
CA MET A 676 2.78 -8.78 12.60
C MET A 676 1.36 -8.81 12.06
N VAL A 677 1.03 -7.90 11.15
CA VAL A 677 -0.24 -7.84 10.37
C VAL A 677 -1.50 -8.17 11.16
N ARG A 678 -1.62 -7.56 12.35
CA ARG A 678 -2.73 -7.75 13.29
C ARG A 678 -3.02 -9.21 13.67
N ASN A 679 -2.02 -10.09 13.56
CA ASN A 679 -2.11 -11.54 13.75
C ASN A 679 -3.05 -12.26 12.76
N ASN A 680 -3.22 -11.73 11.54
CA ASN A 680 -3.94 -12.39 10.46
C ASN A 680 -3.11 -12.39 9.16
N PRO A 681 -2.02 -13.17 9.12
CA PRO A 681 -1.09 -13.17 7.99
C PRO A 681 -1.62 -13.88 6.74
N VAL A 682 -2.80 -14.48 6.81
CA VAL A 682 -3.45 -15.15 5.67
C VAL A 682 -4.29 -14.16 4.85
N SER A 683 -4.86 -13.16 5.52
CA SER A 683 -5.79 -12.19 4.90
C SER A 683 -5.18 -10.78 4.77
N MET A 684 -4.01 -10.54 5.39
CA MET A 684 -3.34 -9.23 5.43
C MET A 684 -1.89 -9.31 4.99
N LYS A 685 -1.36 -8.18 4.49
CA LYS A 685 0.04 -8.02 4.10
C LYS A 685 0.57 -6.69 4.62
N ASP A 686 1.85 -6.67 4.98
CA ASP A 686 2.60 -5.44 5.20
C ASP A 686 3.42 -5.09 3.94
N ASN A 687 3.30 -3.84 3.51
CA ASN A 687 3.90 -3.34 2.27
C ASN A 687 5.33 -2.81 2.41
N ASP A 688 5.77 -2.43 3.59
CA ASP A 688 7.10 -1.87 3.78
C ASP A 688 7.66 -2.03 5.20
N GLY A 689 6.91 -2.67 6.10
CA GLY A 689 7.20 -2.82 7.50
C GLY A 689 6.76 -1.63 8.35
N ARG A 690 5.77 -0.82 7.95
CA ARG A 690 5.24 0.28 8.78
C ARG A 690 3.73 0.23 9.05
N VAL A 691 2.95 -0.26 8.08
CA VAL A 691 1.49 -0.25 8.18
C VAL A 691 0.92 -1.47 7.48
N THR A 692 0.09 -2.22 8.20
CA THR A 692 -0.68 -3.33 7.65
C THR A 692 -1.76 -2.85 6.69
N GLU A 693 -1.86 -3.48 5.53
CA GLU A 693 -2.96 -3.28 4.60
C GLU A 693 -3.89 -4.51 4.60
N TRP A 694 -5.19 -4.26 4.70
CA TRP A 694 -6.20 -5.27 4.39
C TRP A 694 -6.25 -5.45 2.87
N LEU A 695 -5.94 -6.66 2.39
CA LEU A 695 -5.98 -7.00 0.96
C LEU A 695 -7.41 -6.99 0.39
N ASP A 696 -8.42 -6.93 1.27
CA ASP A 696 -9.86 -7.05 0.99
C ASP A 696 -10.59 -5.73 0.70
N LEU A 697 -9.92 -4.59 0.87
CA LEU A 697 -10.38 -3.38 0.22
C LEU A 697 -9.64 -3.33 -1.11
N ALA A 698 -10.40 -3.43 -2.20
CA ALA A 698 -9.98 -2.92 -3.51
C ALA A 698 -9.71 -1.40 -3.40
N TYR A 699 -8.66 -1.04 -2.66
CA TYR A 699 -7.89 0.14 -2.95
C TYR A 699 -7.09 -0.26 -4.18
N PRO A 700 -7.37 0.32 -5.36
CA PRO A 700 -6.41 0.22 -6.44
C PRO A 700 -5.04 0.60 -5.87
N HIS A 701 -4.04 -0.26 -6.08
CA HIS A 701 -2.63 -0.02 -5.80
C HIS A 701 -2.34 1.47 -5.78
N LYS A 702 -1.81 1.99 -4.66
CA LYS A 702 -1.47 3.39 -4.40
C LYS A 702 -1.27 4.18 -5.69
N SER A 703 -2.37 4.65 -6.29
CA SER A 703 -2.30 5.76 -7.20
C SER A 703 -2.23 6.96 -6.30
N PHE A 704 -1.07 7.59 -6.27
CA PHE A 704 -0.85 8.93 -5.75
C PHE A 704 -2.12 9.78 -5.93
N ASN A 705 -2.91 9.92 -4.87
CA ASN A 705 -4.10 10.76 -4.93
C ASN A 705 -3.65 12.18 -4.68
N VAL A 706 -3.15 12.80 -5.74
CA VAL A 706 -2.63 14.17 -5.77
C VAL A 706 -3.62 15.15 -5.12
N VAL A 707 -4.93 14.93 -5.27
CA VAL A 707 -5.97 15.78 -4.68
C VAL A 707 -6.06 15.62 -3.15
N ALA A 708 -5.87 14.42 -2.62
CA ALA A 708 -5.82 14.20 -1.17
C ALA A 708 -4.57 14.83 -0.54
N LEU A 709 -3.42 14.72 -1.20
CA LEU A 709 -2.17 15.34 -0.76
C LEU A 709 -2.23 16.88 -0.86
N MET A 710 -2.77 17.40 -1.97
CA MET A 710 -3.00 18.83 -2.16
C MET A 710 -3.95 19.39 -1.11
N TYR A 711 -5.08 18.74 -0.83
CA TYR A 711 -5.98 19.18 0.23
C TYR A 711 -5.31 19.14 1.61
N LYS A 712 -4.56 18.08 1.94
CA LYS A 712 -3.84 17.97 3.21
C LYS A 712 -2.83 19.11 3.39
N ASN A 713 -2.16 19.51 2.32
CA ASN A 713 -1.01 20.41 2.36
C ASN A 713 -1.33 21.86 1.94
N ASN A 714 -2.54 22.15 1.44
CA ASN A 714 -2.92 23.49 0.97
C ASN A 714 -3.98 24.14 1.89
N PRO A 715 -3.59 25.11 2.75
CA PRO A 715 -4.49 25.82 3.64
C PRO A 715 -5.64 26.54 2.93
N MET A 716 -5.43 27.00 1.70
CA MET A 716 -6.45 27.70 0.90
C MET A 716 -7.56 26.74 0.48
N LEU A 717 -7.21 25.52 0.04
CA LEU A 717 -8.22 24.50 -0.29
C LEU A 717 -9.06 24.15 0.93
N LYS A 718 -8.46 24.05 2.12
CA LYS A 718 -9.18 23.80 3.38
C LYS A 718 -10.08 24.98 3.79
N LEU A 719 -9.63 26.22 3.56
CA LEU A 719 -10.40 27.42 3.88
C LEU A 719 -11.66 27.50 3.02
N TYR A 720 -11.52 27.43 1.70
CA TYR A 720 -12.67 27.52 0.79
C TYR A 720 -13.59 26.30 0.85
N HIS A 721 -13.06 25.12 1.16
CA HIS A 721 -13.89 23.97 1.49
C HIS A 721 -14.75 24.20 2.75
N ARG A 722 -14.20 24.83 3.80
CA ARG A 722 -14.97 25.23 5.00
C ARG A 722 -16.02 26.29 4.69
N ILE A 723 -15.73 27.25 3.81
CA ILE A 723 -16.69 28.26 3.36
C ILE A 723 -17.86 27.60 2.61
N PHE A 724 -17.56 26.76 1.60
CA PHE A 724 -18.57 25.98 0.85
C PHE A 724 -19.46 25.15 1.78
N THR A 725 -18.83 24.50 2.76
CA THR A 725 -19.46 23.72 3.83
C THR A 725 -20.45 24.55 4.65
N GLN A 726 -20.06 25.76 5.07
CA GLN A 726 -20.93 26.65 5.85
C GLN A 726 -22.10 27.17 5.02
N GLU A 727 -21.89 27.50 3.74
CA GLU A 727 -22.96 27.89 2.83
C GLU A 727 -23.97 26.76 2.61
N THR A 728 -23.48 25.52 2.47
CA THR A 728 -24.36 24.35 2.36
C THR A 728 -25.21 24.17 3.62
N LYS A 729 -24.63 24.40 4.80
CA LYS A 729 -25.35 24.36 6.07
C LYS A 729 -26.47 25.41 6.11
N LYS A 730 -26.21 26.65 5.68
CA LYS A 730 -27.24 27.71 5.60
C LYS A 730 -28.42 27.31 4.71
N ILE A 731 -28.17 26.69 3.55
CA ILE A 731 -29.22 26.20 2.64
C ILE A 731 -30.11 25.16 3.35
N LEU A 732 -29.51 24.27 4.15
CA LEU A 732 -30.25 23.25 4.90
C LEU A 732 -31.06 23.87 6.06
N ASP A 733 -30.47 24.81 6.79
CA ASP A 733 -31.12 25.50 7.92
C ASP A 733 -32.32 26.34 7.44
N GLU A 734 -32.19 27.08 6.33
CA GLU A 734 -33.29 27.83 5.71
C GLU A 734 -34.43 26.92 5.25
N ALA A 735 -34.13 25.73 4.74
CA ALA A 735 -35.15 24.76 4.35
C ALA A 735 -35.96 24.26 5.55
N GLU A 736 -35.31 24.07 6.70
CA GLU A 736 -35.94 23.65 7.95
C GLU A 736 -36.84 24.75 8.56
N ILE A 737 -36.40 26.01 8.50
CA ILE A 737 -37.20 27.18 8.90
C ILE A 737 -38.42 27.33 8.00
N ASN A 738 -38.25 27.24 6.67
CA ASN A 738 -39.36 27.33 5.70
C ASN A 738 -40.40 26.22 5.91
N GLU A 739 -39.97 24.99 6.23
CA GLU A 739 -40.86 23.88 6.56
C GLU A 739 -41.67 24.16 7.83
N SER A 740 -41.01 24.67 8.87
CA SER A 740 -41.65 25.03 10.14
C SER A 740 -42.72 26.11 9.95
N SER A 741 -42.47 27.09 9.09
CA SER A 741 -43.43 28.15 8.72
C SER A 741 -44.58 27.63 7.86
N LEU A 742 -44.33 26.74 6.89
CA LEU A 742 -45.37 26.13 6.06
C LEU A 742 -46.31 25.20 6.85
N LYS A 743 -45.79 24.45 7.83
CA LYS A 743 -46.61 23.61 8.73
C LYS A 743 -47.58 24.44 9.58
N LYS A 744 -47.18 25.64 10.00
CA LYS A 744 -48.04 26.58 10.74
C LYS A 744 -49.19 27.13 9.87
N LEU A 745 -48.99 27.26 8.56
CA LEU A 745 -49.98 27.83 7.63
C LEU A 745 -50.98 26.81 7.05
N LYS A 746 -50.67 25.50 7.05
CA LYS A 746 -51.56 24.45 6.51
C LYS A 746 -51.57 23.20 7.41
N PRO A 747 -52.28 23.22 8.54
CA PRO A 747 -52.18 22.16 9.57
C PRO A 747 -52.72 20.78 9.16
N ASN A 748 -53.56 20.67 8.13
CA ASN A 748 -54.32 19.44 7.83
C ASN A 748 -54.00 18.75 6.48
N LYS A 749 -52.73 18.59 6.12
CA LYS A 749 -52.35 17.61 5.06
C LYS A 749 -51.75 16.35 5.69
N ARG A 750 -52.41 15.19 5.49
CA ARG A 750 -51.91 13.85 5.84
C ARG A 750 -50.44 13.69 5.42
N GLN A 751 -49.56 13.43 6.39
CA GLN A 751 -48.17 13.06 6.14
C GLN A 751 -48.13 11.73 5.37
N LYS A 752 -47.64 11.74 4.13
CA LYS A 752 -47.14 10.51 3.51
C LYS A 752 -45.81 10.17 4.18
N THR A 753 -45.76 9.07 4.91
CA THR A 753 -44.53 8.46 5.41
C THR A 753 -43.71 7.96 4.23
N SER A 754 -42.82 8.82 3.71
CA SER A 754 -41.84 8.44 2.70
C SER A 754 -40.59 7.94 3.44
N ARG A 755 -40.27 6.64 3.28
CA ARG A 755 -39.07 5.92 3.74
C ARG A 755 -37.88 6.83 4.06
N ASP A 756 -37.52 6.97 5.34
CA ASP A 756 -36.24 7.43 5.89
C ASP A 756 -35.52 8.67 5.32
N MET A 757 -36.14 9.49 4.46
CA MET A 757 -35.47 10.68 3.88
C MET A 757 -35.51 11.90 4.81
N LYS A 758 -34.34 12.37 5.29
CA LYS A 758 -34.21 13.55 6.17
C LYS A 758 -34.69 14.85 5.48
N TYR A 759 -34.35 15.04 4.21
CA TYR A 759 -34.79 16.18 3.38
C TYR A 759 -35.42 15.68 2.07
N THR A 760 -36.58 16.26 1.67
CA THR A 760 -37.26 15.96 0.40
C THR A 760 -37.02 17.08 -0.61
N LYS A 761 -37.10 16.78 -1.92
CA LYS A 761 -36.94 17.80 -2.99
C LYS A 761 -37.87 19.00 -2.79
N THR A 762 -39.09 18.79 -2.30
CA THR A 762 -40.04 19.87 -2.01
C THR A 762 -39.60 20.76 -0.85
N LYS A 763 -38.99 20.20 0.21
CA LYS A 763 -38.45 20.97 1.34
C LYS A 763 -37.30 21.88 0.91
N LEU A 764 -36.51 21.42 -0.04
CA LEU A 764 -35.33 22.12 -0.54
C LEU A 764 -35.60 22.97 -1.79
N LYS A 765 -36.85 23.37 -2.09
CA LYS A 765 -37.21 24.14 -3.31
C LYS A 765 -36.64 23.52 -4.62
N ASN A 766 -36.64 22.19 -4.70
CA ASN A 766 -36.06 21.35 -5.75
C ASN A 766 -34.52 21.24 -5.80
N TYR A 767 -33.78 21.75 -4.81
CA TYR A 767 -32.35 21.47 -4.70
C TYR A 767 -32.11 19.98 -4.39
N ALA A 768 -31.41 19.31 -5.30
CA ALA A 768 -31.01 17.91 -5.13
C ALA A 768 -29.52 17.76 -4.77
N ALA A 769 -28.70 18.73 -5.17
CA ALA A 769 -27.29 18.85 -4.86
C ALA A 769 -26.89 20.34 -4.82
N HIS A 770 -25.81 20.63 -4.11
CA HIS A 770 -25.15 21.92 -4.05
C HIS A 770 -23.69 21.74 -4.50
N ALA A 771 -23.21 22.63 -5.36
CA ALA A 771 -21.84 22.64 -5.83
C ALA A 771 -21.23 24.05 -5.79
N GLY A 772 -19.91 24.08 -5.72
CA GLY A 772 -19.09 25.29 -5.77
C GLY A 772 -17.77 24.99 -6.46
N PHE A 773 -16.97 26.01 -6.73
CA PHE A 773 -15.61 25.83 -7.17
C PHE A 773 -14.66 26.84 -6.55
N LEU A 774 -13.38 26.44 -6.50
CA LEU A 774 -12.23 27.31 -6.27
C LEU A 774 -11.27 27.19 -7.45
N ASN A 775 -10.91 28.29 -8.08
CA ASN A 775 -9.78 28.37 -9.00
C ASN A 775 -8.56 28.98 -8.28
N VAL A 776 -7.42 28.29 -8.36
CA VAL A 776 -6.13 28.73 -7.79
C VAL A 776 -5.17 29.02 -8.95
N PRO A 777 -4.99 30.29 -9.34
CA PRO A 777 -4.11 30.64 -10.45
C PRO A 777 -2.67 30.18 -10.22
N SER A 778 -1.97 29.78 -11.29
CA SER A 778 -0.60 29.27 -11.24
C SER A 778 0.48 30.36 -11.23
N GLY A 779 0.12 31.64 -11.24
CA GLY A 779 1.04 32.79 -11.28
C GLY A 779 1.06 33.60 -9.97
N SER A 780 2.22 34.14 -9.62
CA SER A 780 2.39 35.01 -8.44
C SER A 780 1.67 36.35 -8.64
N GLY A 781 0.54 36.54 -7.95
CA GLY A 781 -0.14 37.85 -7.85
C GLY A 781 -1.65 37.84 -8.10
N GLU A 782 -2.24 36.76 -8.63
CA GLU A 782 -3.69 36.67 -8.83
C GLU A 782 -4.41 36.10 -7.61
N THR A 783 -5.55 36.69 -7.24
CA THR A 783 -6.36 36.23 -6.12
C THR A 783 -7.17 34.97 -6.50
N PRO A 784 -7.29 33.99 -5.59
CA PRO A 784 -8.14 32.83 -5.79
C PRO A 784 -9.58 33.24 -6.06
N ARG A 785 -10.20 32.59 -7.05
CA ARG A 785 -11.61 32.85 -7.40
C ARG A 785 -12.47 31.72 -6.86
N PHE A 786 -13.34 32.04 -5.91
CA PHE A 786 -14.30 31.09 -5.35
C PHE A 786 -15.72 31.53 -5.70
N LYS A 787 -16.55 30.58 -6.12
CA LYS A 787 -17.99 30.78 -6.30
C LYS A 787 -18.73 29.49 -5.96
N SER A 788 -19.84 29.65 -5.28
CA SER A 788 -20.70 28.58 -4.78
C SER A 788 -22.15 28.88 -5.10
N GLY A 789 -23.09 28.06 -4.66
CA GLY A 789 -24.51 28.22 -4.95
C GLY A 789 -24.96 27.57 -6.26
N PHE A 790 -24.14 26.75 -6.90
CA PHE A 790 -24.59 25.96 -8.04
C PHE A 790 -25.50 24.84 -7.56
N VAL A 791 -26.63 24.66 -8.23
CA VAL A 791 -27.70 23.75 -7.83
C VAL A 791 -28.35 23.18 -9.07
N ASN A 792 -28.82 21.94 -9.06
CA ASN A 792 -29.38 21.30 -10.26
C ASN A 792 -30.44 22.17 -10.95
N LEU A 793 -30.31 22.36 -12.26
CA LEU A 793 -31.33 23.00 -13.08
C LEU A 793 -32.62 22.17 -13.07
N PRO A 794 -33.78 22.83 -13.19
CA PRO A 794 -35.06 22.12 -13.18
C PRO A 794 -35.15 21.17 -14.37
N GLY A 795 -35.47 19.91 -14.08
CA GLY A 795 -35.63 18.85 -15.07
C GLY A 795 -35.97 17.54 -14.38
N SER A 796 -37.03 16.87 -14.83
CA SER A 796 -37.47 15.61 -14.26
C SER A 796 -37.98 14.69 -15.35
N LEU A 797 -37.72 13.41 -15.14
CA LEU A 797 -38.23 12.31 -15.94
C LEU A 797 -39.25 11.48 -15.15
N SER A 798 -39.88 12.06 -14.12
CA SER A 798 -40.82 11.36 -13.23
C SER A 798 -42.08 10.87 -13.97
N ASN A 799 -42.14 9.58 -14.32
CA ASN A 799 -43.24 8.75 -14.84
C ASN A 799 -44.06 9.31 -16.03
N LYS A 800 -43.67 10.43 -16.66
CA LYS A 800 -44.53 11.15 -17.63
C LYS A 800 -43.85 11.62 -18.92
N ASN A 801 -42.63 11.18 -19.20
CA ASN A 801 -41.86 11.54 -20.39
C ASN A 801 -41.84 13.06 -20.69
N THR A 802 -41.41 13.84 -19.70
CA THR A 802 -41.59 15.30 -19.68
C THR A 802 -40.40 16.10 -20.21
N PHE A 803 -39.29 15.47 -20.61
CA PHE A 803 -38.15 16.19 -21.18
C PHE A 803 -38.14 16.05 -22.71
N PRO A 804 -38.08 17.15 -23.48
CA PRO A 804 -38.02 17.14 -24.94
C PRO A 804 -36.89 16.27 -25.52
N GLY A 805 -37.18 15.60 -26.63
CA GLY A 805 -36.22 14.74 -27.34
C GLY A 805 -35.98 13.39 -26.68
N VAL A 806 -36.76 13.05 -25.64
CA VAL A 806 -36.61 11.83 -24.85
C VAL A 806 -37.85 10.94 -24.97
N ARG A 807 -37.62 9.63 -24.97
CA ARG A 807 -38.63 8.60 -24.73
C ARG A 807 -38.33 7.86 -23.43
N LEU A 808 -39.29 7.85 -22.51
CA LEU A 808 -39.24 6.98 -21.33
C LEU A 808 -39.56 5.55 -21.69
N ILE A 809 -38.77 4.65 -21.15
CA ILE A 809 -38.97 3.21 -21.26
C ILE A 809 -39.24 2.72 -19.83
N ASP A 810 -40.53 2.58 -19.50
CA ASP A 810 -41.06 2.25 -18.16
C ASP A 810 -41.27 0.73 -17.95
N GLU A 811 -40.54 -0.12 -18.69
CA GLU A 811 -40.59 -1.56 -18.50
C GLU A 811 -39.66 -2.01 -17.37
N LYS A 812 -40.21 -2.69 -16.35
CA LYS A 812 -39.41 -3.65 -15.57
C LYS A 812 -38.92 -4.68 -16.57
N VAL A 813 -37.61 -4.73 -16.82
CA VAL A 813 -36.95 -5.59 -17.82
C VAL A 813 -37.69 -6.93 -17.98
N LYS A 814 -38.55 -7.04 -19.00
CA LYS A 814 -39.14 -8.30 -19.45
C LYS A 814 -38.18 -8.89 -20.48
N ARG A 815 -37.99 -10.20 -20.39
CA ARG A 815 -37.19 -11.14 -21.20
C ARG A 815 -37.03 -10.89 -22.72
N ARG A 816 -37.74 -9.94 -23.35
CA ARG A 816 -37.63 -9.61 -24.78
C ARG A 816 -36.88 -8.30 -25.08
N PHE A 817 -36.21 -7.69 -24.09
CA PHE A 817 -35.10 -6.77 -24.34
C PHE A 817 -33.78 -7.50 -24.69
N GLU A 818 -33.88 -8.79 -25.03
CA GLU A 818 -32.81 -9.59 -25.61
C GLU A 818 -32.53 -9.29 -27.10
N GLU A 819 -33.34 -8.48 -27.78
CA GLU A 819 -32.97 -7.98 -29.12
C GLU A 819 -32.12 -6.70 -29.10
N TYR A 820 -32.01 -6.05 -27.94
CA TYR A 820 -31.08 -4.94 -27.70
C TYR A 820 -30.02 -5.36 -26.66
N SER A 821 -29.71 -6.66 -26.62
CA SER A 821 -29.18 -7.32 -25.42
C SER A 821 -27.71 -7.04 -25.09
N PRO A 822 -27.39 -7.16 -23.79
CA PRO A 822 -26.07 -7.12 -23.18
C PRO A 822 -24.96 -8.03 -23.73
N GLU A 823 -25.14 -8.80 -24.80
CA GLU A 823 -24.05 -9.61 -25.36
C GLU A 823 -22.93 -8.75 -25.98
N LYS A 824 -23.25 -7.52 -26.38
CA LYS A 824 -22.24 -6.48 -26.71
C LYS A 824 -21.86 -5.57 -25.54
N LEU A 825 -22.53 -5.68 -24.39
CA LEU A 825 -22.20 -4.97 -23.14
C LEU A 825 -21.60 -5.90 -22.06
N LYS A 826 -21.27 -7.15 -22.41
CA LYS A 826 -20.65 -8.15 -21.53
C LYS A 826 -19.20 -7.81 -21.13
N GLU A 827 -18.69 -6.65 -21.51
CA GLU A 827 -17.37 -6.14 -21.13
C GLU A 827 -17.40 -4.91 -20.20
N SER A 828 -18.56 -4.52 -19.61
CA SER A 828 -18.62 -3.30 -18.77
C SER A 828 -19.49 -3.40 -17.50
N THR A 829 -18.86 -3.73 -16.37
CA THR A 829 -18.72 -2.88 -15.17
C THR A 829 -19.89 -1.94 -14.76
N LYS A 830 -20.59 -2.26 -13.64
CA LYS A 830 -21.55 -1.43 -12.88
C LYS A 830 -22.91 -1.11 -13.54
N TRP A 831 -23.79 -2.10 -13.61
CA TRP A 831 -25.23 -1.84 -13.64
C TRP A 831 -26.02 -2.98 -12.98
N ARG A 832 -26.88 -2.68 -11.99
CA ARG A 832 -27.79 -3.66 -11.37
C ARG A 832 -29.23 -3.39 -11.86
N PRO A 833 -29.82 -4.25 -12.70
CA PRO A 833 -31.17 -4.09 -13.28
C PRO A 833 -32.32 -4.19 -12.26
N GLU A 834 -32.07 -4.80 -11.11
CA GLU A 834 -33.09 -5.34 -10.21
C GLU A 834 -33.88 -4.26 -9.45
N THR A 835 -33.40 -3.01 -9.47
CA THR A 835 -34.02 -1.84 -8.80
C THR A 835 -34.35 -0.68 -9.75
N SER A 836 -34.14 -0.83 -11.06
CA SER A 836 -34.28 0.29 -11.99
C SER A 836 -35.74 0.67 -12.23
N LEU A 837 -36.08 1.92 -11.91
CA LEU A 837 -37.37 2.56 -12.21
C LEU A 837 -37.47 3.00 -13.69
N GLY A 838 -36.81 2.29 -14.62
CA GLY A 838 -36.77 2.59 -16.07
C GLY A 838 -35.53 3.35 -16.56
N TYR A 839 -35.43 3.52 -17.88
CA TYR A 839 -34.41 4.28 -18.61
C TYR A 839 -35.05 5.37 -19.44
N TYR A 840 -34.23 6.27 -19.96
CA TYR A 840 -34.66 7.17 -21.01
C TYR A 840 -33.74 7.07 -22.21
N HIS A 841 -34.34 7.02 -23.39
CA HIS A 841 -33.65 7.06 -24.66
C HIS A 841 -33.79 8.47 -25.24
N VAL A 842 -32.67 9.10 -25.58
CA VAL A 842 -32.65 10.40 -26.27
C VAL A 842 -32.85 10.15 -27.76
N GLU A 843 -34.10 10.17 -28.21
CA GLU A 843 -34.47 9.94 -29.62
C GLU A 843 -34.04 11.09 -30.53
N ASN A 844 -33.99 12.31 -30.00
CA ASN A 844 -33.52 13.48 -30.74
C ASN A 844 -32.55 14.28 -29.87
N VAL A 845 -31.26 14.08 -30.12
CA VAL A 845 -30.16 14.72 -29.38
C VAL A 845 -30.19 16.23 -29.54
N ASP A 846 -30.56 16.76 -30.71
CA ASP A 846 -30.58 18.22 -30.93
C ASP A 846 -31.71 18.90 -30.16
N ILE A 847 -32.89 18.28 -30.08
CA ILE A 847 -33.99 18.76 -29.24
C ILE A 847 -33.61 18.67 -27.75
N PHE A 848 -32.99 17.57 -27.34
CA PHE A 848 -32.53 17.38 -25.97
C PHE A 848 -31.50 18.45 -25.54
N ILE A 849 -30.50 18.69 -26.37
CA ILE A 849 -29.47 19.71 -26.15
C ILE A 849 -30.08 21.12 -26.22
N SER A 850 -30.99 21.39 -27.18
CA SER A 850 -31.71 22.66 -27.27
C SER A 850 -32.46 22.96 -25.98
N GLU A 851 -33.11 21.96 -25.37
CA GLU A 851 -33.78 22.16 -24.09
C GLU A 851 -32.81 22.40 -22.93
N ILE A 852 -31.67 21.70 -22.89
CA ILE A 852 -30.60 22.01 -21.92
C ILE A 852 -30.14 23.46 -22.09
N LYS A 853 -29.89 23.92 -23.32
CA LYS A 853 -29.51 25.31 -23.60
C LYS A 853 -30.54 26.31 -23.08
N LYS A 854 -31.83 26.07 -23.29
CA LYS A 854 -32.90 26.93 -22.76
C LYS A 854 -32.88 26.99 -21.23
N LEU A 855 -32.65 25.86 -20.56
CA LEU A 855 -32.61 25.81 -19.10
C LEU A 855 -31.40 26.54 -18.53
N TYR A 856 -30.23 26.42 -19.17
CA TYR A 856 -29.06 27.23 -18.83
C TYR A 856 -29.37 28.72 -19.03
N ALA A 857 -29.93 29.10 -20.19
CA ALA A 857 -30.27 30.49 -20.47
C ALA A 857 -31.27 31.06 -19.44
N ALA A 858 -32.27 30.27 -19.05
CA ALA A 858 -33.25 30.63 -18.02
C ALA A 858 -32.62 30.77 -16.62
N SER A 859 -31.51 30.08 -16.33
CA SER A 859 -30.73 30.26 -15.10
C SER A 859 -29.72 31.40 -15.19
N GLY A 860 -29.72 32.19 -16.28
CA GLY A 860 -28.79 33.30 -16.48
C GLY A 860 -27.37 32.85 -16.82
N SER A 861 -27.19 31.69 -17.45
CA SER A 861 -25.89 31.19 -17.91
C SER A 861 -26.01 30.62 -19.32
N GLU A 862 -24.99 30.73 -20.16
CA GLU A 862 -24.98 30.03 -21.45
C GLU A 862 -24.35 28.65 -21.30
N LEU A 863 -24.89 27.63 -21.99
CA LEU A 863 -24.24 26.33 -22.07
C LEU A 863 -23.02 26.45 -22.99
N HIS A 864 -21.83 26.38 -22.41
CA HIS A 864 -20.57 26.52 -23.15
C HIS A 864 -20.40 25.36 -24.14
N GLU A 865 -19.90 25.65 -25.34
CA GLU A 865 -19.79 24.70 -26.44
C GLU A 865 -18.99 23.43 -26.06
N VAL A 866 -17.91 23.59 -25.30
CA VAL A 866 -17.13 22.46 -24.76
C VAL A 866 -17.97 21.54 -23.85
N VAL A 867 -18.84 22.09 -22.99
CA VAL A 867 -19.71 21.28 -22.12
C VAL A 867 -20.82 20.63 -22.94
N GLU A 868 -21.40 21.34 -23.91
CA GLU A 868 -22.34 20.76 -24.87
C GLU A 868 -21.72 19.56 -25.60
N ARG A 869 -20.51 19.71 -26.13
CA ARG A 869 -19.78 18.64 -26.84
C ARG A 869 -19.57 17.43 -25.94
N ARG A 870 -19.22 17.66 -24.67
CA ARG A 870 -19.08 16.58 -23.68
C ARG A 870 -20.41 15.90 -23.35
N ILE A 871 -21.53 16.62 -23.29
CA ILE A 871 -22.87 16.02 -23.13
C ILE A 871 -23.19 15.14 -24.35
N ARG A 872 -22.98 15.66 -25.56
CA ARG A 872 -23.21 14.91 -26.81
C ARG A 872 -22.36 13.64 -26.89
N ASN A 873 -21.07 13.74 -26.56
CA ASN A 873 -20.18 12.58 -26.53
C ASN A 873 -20.62 11.57 -25.46
N HIS A 874 -21.00 12.04 -24.27
CA HIS A 874 -21.49 11.17 -23.21
C HIS A 874 -22.77 10.41 -23.62
N LEU A 875 -23.70 11.08 -24.31
CA LEU A 875 -24.88 10.42 -24.89
C LEU A 875 -24.50 9.38 -25.94
N ALA A 876 -23.64 9.74 -26.89
CA ALA A 876 -23.17 8.84 -27.94
C ALA A 876 -22.47 7.59 -27.37
N SER A 877 -21.58 7.76 -26.38
CA SER A 877 -20.90 6.65 -25.70
C SER A 877 -21.83 5.72 -24.91
N ASN A 878 -23.07 6.16 -24.63
CA ASN A 878 -24.09 5.35 -23.97
C ASN A 878 -25.23 4.95 -24.93
N ASN A 879 -25.01 5.03 -26.26
CA ASN A 879 -26.02 4.75 -27.27
C ASN A 879 -27.33 5.54 -27.06
N ASN A 880 -27.24 6.77 -26.56
CA ASN A 880 -28.36 7.64 -26.19
C ASN A 880 -29.29 7.08 -25.10
N ILE A 881 -28.89 6.04 -24.36
CA ILE A 881 -29.66 5.43 -23.28
C ILE A 881 -29.03 5.77 -21.94
N LEU A 882 -29.77 6.42 -21.05
CA LEU A 882 -29.28 6.80 -19.73
C LEU A 882 -30.23 6.39 -18.60
N PRO A 883 -29.70 6.08 -17.40
CA PRO A 883 -30.51 5.71 -16.24
C PRO A 883 -31.36 6.88 -15.74
N ARG A 884 -32.64 6.60 -15.52
CA ARG A 884 -33.65 7.59 -15.09
C ARG A 884 -33.47 8.07 -13.63
N MET A 885 -32.90 7.24 -12.76
CA MET A 885 -32.75 7.53 -11.32
C MET A 885 -31.74 8.65 -11.01
N ALA A 886 -30.87 8.97 -11.97
CA ALA A 886 -29.78 9.90 -11.80
C ALA A 886 -30.09 11.31 -12.35
N GLY A 887 -31.35 11.63 -12.69
CA GLY A 887 -31.69 12.96 -13.24
C GLY A 887 -31.34 13.09 -14.73
N ILE A 888 -31.35 14.31 -15.25
CA ILE A 888 -31.10 14.58 -16.68
C ILE A 888 -29.63 14.96 -16.84
N ALA A 889 -28.93 14.27 -17.75
CA ALA A 889 -27.53 14.57 -18.05
C ALA A 889 -27.37 16.04 -18.47
N GLY A 890 -26.33 16.71 -17.95
CA GLY A 890 -26.06 18.12 -18.25
C GLY A 890 -26.70 19.14 -17.30
N LEU A 891 -27.75 18.78 -16.54
CA LEU A 891 -28.47 19.73 -15.67
C LEU A 891 -27.95 19.79 -14.22
N HIS A 892 -26.98 18.95 -13.85
CA HIS A 892 -26.53 18.82 -12.47
C HIS A 892 -25.66 19.99 -11.99
N ALA A 893 -25.65 20.21 -10.67
CA ALA A 893 -24.91 21.28 -10.01
C ALA A 893 -23.41 21.23 -10.32
N GLU A 894 -22.81 20.03 -10.29
CA GLU A 894 -21.40 19.84 -10.63
C GLU A 894 -21.08 20.15 -12.10
N VAL A 895 -22.02 19.89 -13.01
CA VAL A 895 -21.86 20.23 -14.44
C VAL A 895 -22.02 21.72 -14.68
N GLN A 896 -22.88 22.40 -13.92
CA GLN A 896 -22.98 23.87 -13.97
C GLN A 896 -21.72 24.54 -13.43
N ALA A 897 -21.14 24.03 -12.34
CA ALA A 897 -19.86 24.52 -11.83
C ALA A 897 -18.75 24.36 -12.88
N LEU A 898 -18.69 23.20 -13.55
CA LEU A 898 -17.79 22.97 -14.69
C LEU A 898 -18.05 23.97 -15.82
N ASN A 899 -19.30 24.15 -16.24
CA ASN A 899 -19.68 25.08 -17.29
C ASN A 899 -19.25 26.50 -16.97
N HIS A 900 -19.40 26.93 -15.72
CA HIS A 900 -18.96 28.24 -15.27
C HIS A 900 -17.43 28.38 -15.23
N ILE A 901 -16.70 27.32 -14.86
CA ILE A 901 -15.23 27.33 -14.91
C ILE A 901 -14.75 27.55 -16.34
N ILE A 902 -15.35 26.83 -17.28
CA ILE A 902 -14.99 26.90 -18.70
C ILE A 902 -15.41 28.24 -19.30
N SER A 903 -16.55 28.81 -18.91
CA SER A 903 -17.01 30.12 -19.42
C SER A 903 -16.17 31.31 -18.95
N MET A 904 -15.22 31.11 -18.03
CA MET A 904 -14.27 32.15 -17.60
C MET A 904 -13.02 32.26 -18.50
N THR A 905 -12.95 31.53 -19.62
CA THR A 905 -11.81 31.55 -20.54
C THR A 905 -12.26 31.63 -22.00
N ASP A 906 -11.57 32.44 -22.80
CA ASP A 906 -11.98 32.75 -24.19
C ASP A 906 -11.41 31.78 -25.24
N THR A 907 -10.59 30.80 -24.86
CA THR A 907 -9.93 29.85 -25.80
C THR A 907 -9.83 28.43 -25.26
N GLU A 908 -10.06 27.43 -26.12
CA GLU A 908 -9.98 25.99 -25.77
C GLU A 908 -8.60 25.58 -25.23
N ALA A 909 -7.51 26.16 -25.74
CA ALA A 909 -6.14 25.88 -25.31
C ALA A 909 -5.88 26.19 -23.82
N ARG A 910 -6.67 27.09 -23.22
CA ARG A 910 -6.57 27.45 -21.79
C ARG A 910 -7.54 26.67 -20.90
N VAL A 911 -8.51 25.95 -21.46
CA VAL A 911 -9.51 25.19 -20.70
C VAL A 911 -8.84 24.10 -19.87
N ALA A 912 -7.91 23.31 -20.44
CA ALA A 912 -7.23 22.25 -19.71
C ALA A 912 -6.42 22.77 -18.51
N SER A 913 -5.65 23.85 -18.71
CA SER A 913 -4.88 24.53 -17.64
C SER A 913 -5.79 25.13 -16.55
N LYS A 914 -6.95 25.68 -16.95
CA LYS A 914 -7.92 26.24 -16.02
C LYS A 914 -8.63 25.15 -15.21
N LEU A 915 -8.95 24.01 -15.83
CA LEU A 915 -9.57 22.86 -15.14
C LEU A 915 -8.58 22.20 -14.18
N SER A 916 -7.31 22.06 -14.55
CA SER A 916 -6.27 21.50 -13.67
C SER A 916 -5.97 22.37 -12.45
N SER A 917 -6.21 23.69 -12.56
CA SER A 917 -6.07 24.67 -11.47
C SER A 917 -7.39 24.97 -10.73
N SER A 918 -8.48 24.27 -11.07
CA SER A 918 -9.79 24.43 -10.44
C SER A 918 -10.19 23.21 -9.62
N TYR A 919 -10.93 23.44 -8.55
CA TYR A 919 -11.45 22.45 -7.62
C TYR A 919 -12.96 22.61 -7.51
N ILE A 920 -13.73 21.60 -7.87
CA ILE A 920 -15.19 21.60 -7.78
C ILE A 920 -15.59 20.90 -6.47
N TYR A 921 -16.25 21.61 -5.58
CA TYR A 921 -16.87 21.05 -4.37
C TYR A 921 -18.29 20.63 -4.71
N THR A 922 -18.73 19.45 -4.28
CA THR A 922 -20.13 19.01 -4.48
C THR A 922 -20.66 18.20 -3.31
N GLN A 923 -21.94 18.43 -2.97
CA GLN A 923 -22.66 17.76 -1.90
C GLN A 923 -24.10 17.47 -2.30
N ARG A 924 -24.53 16.22 -2.11
CA ARG A 924 -25.93 15.80 -2.32
C ARG A 924 -26.80 16.20 -1.12
N LEU A 925 -27.98 16.75 -1.39
CA LEU A 925 -28.88 17.28 -0.34
C LEU A 925 -30.11 16.41 -0.05
N VAL A 926 -30.40 15.37 -0.85
CA VAL A 926 -31.62 14.52 -0.75
C VAL A 926 -31.31 13.02 -0.64
N GLY A 927 -31.96 12.28 0.29
CA GLY A 927 -31.86 10.81 0.43
C GLY A 927 -31.97 10.29 1.87
N ALA A 928 -32.04 8.95 2.04
CA ALA A 928 -32.29 8.29 3.34
C ALA A 928 -31.07 8.16 4.27
N ARG A 929 -29.85 8.40 3.76
CA ARG A 929 -28.60 8.25 4.55
C ARG A 929 -27.59 9.37 4.39
N ASN A 930 -27.90 10.45 3.66
CA ASN A 930 -26.94 11.56 3.41
C ASN A 930 -25.51 11.04 3.13
N GLU A 931 -25.41 10.08 2.21
CA GLU A 931 -24.16 9.45 1.78
C GLU A 931 -23.49 10.32 0.70
N ASP A 932 -22.16 10.31 0.69
CA ASP A 932 -21.34 11.03 -0.28
C ASP A 932 -21.69 10.63 -1.72
N PHE A 933 -21.68 11.61 -2.63
CA PHE A 933 -22.09 11.41 -4.03
C PHE A 933 -20.92 11.66 -4.98
N PRO A 934 -20.21 10.60 -5.43
CA PRO A 934 -19.44 10.72 -6.67
C PRO A 934 -20.42 11.05 -7.81
N ALA A 935 -20.04 11.95 -8.73
CA ALA A 935 -20.89 12.36 -9.85
C ALA A 935 -21.54 11.13 -10.51
N CYS A 936 -22.87 11.18 -10.68
CA CYS A 936 -23.66 10.03 -11.13
C CYS A 936 -23.26 9.56 -12.53
N HIS A 937 -23.81 8.41 -12.94
CA HIS A 937 -23.64 7.89 -14.31
C HIS A 937 -23.94 8.95 -15.37
N ASN A 938 -24.98 9.76 -15.19
CA ASN A 938 -25.40 10.79 -16.17
C ASN A 938 -24.47 12.01 -16.24
N CYS A 939 -23.42 12.06 -15.41
CA CYS A 939 -22.40 13.09 -15.39
C CYS A 939 -20.98 12.52 -15.54
N SER A 940 -20.83 11.19 -15.65
CA SER A 940 -19.52 10.54 -15.65
C SER A 940 -18.70 10.88 -16.89
N GLY A 941 -19.32 10.89 -18.08
CA GLY A 941 -18.66 11.26 -19.34
C GLY A 941 -18.62 12.78 -19.61
N ILE A 942 -19.33 13.58 -18.80
CA ILE A 942 -19.29 15.05 -18.92
C ILE A 942 -18.15 15.64 -18.09
N ILE A 943 -17.88 15.03 -16.92
CA ILE A 943 -16.79 15.40 -16.03
C ILE A 943 -15.68 14.33 -16.15
N ASN A 944 -14.72 14.59 -17.02
CA ASN A 944 -13.84 13.56 -17.61
C ASN A 944 -12.49 13.38 -16.91
N GLY A 945 -12.29 13.96 -15.72
CA GLY A 945 -11.13 13.68 -14.86
C GLY A 945 -9.99 14.69 -14.96
N LEU A 946 -10.10 15.69 -15.85
CA LEU A 946 -9.25 16.89 -15.81
C LEU A 946 -9.60 17.80 -14.62
N GLU A 947 -10.80 17.64 -14.06
CA GLU A 947 -11.31 18.40 -12.93
C GLU A 947 -10.94 17.77 -11.58
N ASN A 948 -10.52 18.60 -10.62
CA ASN A 948 -10.37 18.16 -9.24
C ASN A 948 -11.73 18.22 -8.52
N ILE A 949 -12.45 17.10 -8.37
CA ILE A 949 -13.73 17.08 -7.64
C ILE A 949 -13.51 16.68 -6.18
N MET A 950 -14.07 17.46 -5.26
CA MET A 950 -14.10 17.18 -3.83
C MET A 950 -15.55 16.83 -3.42
N THR A 951 -15.75 15.62 -2.89
CA THR A 951 -17.05 15.13 -2.40
C THR A 951 -16.95 14.78 -0.91
N GLY A 952 -17.93 15.14 -0.08
CA GLY A 952 -17.89 14.75 1.34
C GLY A 952 -18.82 15.50 2.28
N ARG A 953 -19.09 14.92 3.45
CA ARG A 953 -19.78 15.57 4.58
C ARG A 953 -18.95 16.64 5.28
N VAL A 954 -19.68 17.57 5.89
CA VAL A 954 -19.22 18.43 6.97
C VAL A 954 -19.22 17.60 8.26
N GLU A 955 -18.02 17.34 8.78
CA GLU A 955 -17.63 16.50 9.94
C GLU A 955 -17.48 14.98 9.71
N GLY A 956 -16.29 14.49 10.05
CA GLY A 956 -16.00 13.09 10.35
C GLY A 956 -15.36 12.26 9.25
N HIS A 957 -15.77 12.38 7.98
CA HIS A 957 -15.23 11.53 6.89
C HIS A 957 -15.22 12.31 5.57
N THR A 958 -14.03 12.61 5.02
CA THR A 958 -13.86 13.29 3.72
C THR A 958 -13.21 12.33 2.73
N ARG A 959 -13.84 12.10 1.57
CA ARG A 959 -13.27 11.30 0.47
C ARG A 959 -12.82 12.22 -0.66
N LEU A 960 -11.53 12.53 -0.68
CA LEU A 960 -10.90 13.38 -1.70
C LEU A 960 -10.47 12.50 -2.85
N ILE A 961 -10.97 12.69 -4.07
CA ILE A 961 -10.65 11.84 -5.22
C ILE A 961 -10.35 12.74 -6.43
N ARG A 962 -9.14 12.67 -6.98
CA ARG A 962 -8.95 13.01 -8.41
C ARG A 962 -9.60 11.88 -9.19
N ARG A 963 -10.63 12.16 -10.01
CA ARG A 963 -11.20 11.12 -10.86
C ARG A 963 -10.07 10.58 -11.76
N LYS A 964 -9.68 9.32 -11.58
CA LYS A 964 -9.12 8.56 -12.68
C LYS A 964 -10.23 8.46 -13.71
N SER A 965 -9.99 8.92 -14.94
CA SER A 965 -10.92 8.72 -16.04
C SER A 965 -11.21 7.22 -16.17
N ILE A 966 -12.51 6.91 -16.33
CA ILE A 966 -13.00 5.64 -16.84
C ILE A 966 -12.69 5.57 -18.32
#